data_AF-A0A931KQI9-F1
#
_entry.id   AF-A0A931KQI9-F1
#
_cell.length_a   1.000
_cell.length_b   1.000
_cell.length_c   1.000
_cell.angle_alpha   90.00
_cell.angle_beta   90.00
_cell.angle_gamma   90.00
#
_symmetry.space_group_name_H-M   'P 1'
#
loop_
_entity.id
_entity.type
_entity.pdbx_description
1 polymer ?
#
loop_
_entity_poly.entity_id
_entity_poly.type
_entity_poly.pdbx_seq_one_letter_code
_entity_poly.pdbx_strand_id
1 'polypeptide(L)'
;MIRSARRALVLAGATGVLVASLVPAAAAVGGAGSSAVSVTGTVERYDIDDFSHPLPAGADSITYVRTADGPVQVPGDVLAHVPNGSVVTLGLRSTLGMRRTATGGLVSALPASAAHDPAAGASVASVSVLSAPAPGMVATGSGFVAPTTSTRATAAGTTTAAATTVTHSVLVVVAQPAGSAAPGVTSSTIAATVDNGVDAYWSTVTGGVVRFAATAYPGVVPTTNVPCTTGGNVGTSSAFWSEIATATHWTPGAAKHLLVYFPTFTACGGIAGLGSVGNGTGSGGMVWSNGFNHVGVLGHELGHNLGLGHSQELDCTVGGVRVTDAPAGSCSARSYWDTNDIMAVSWSHQGFLNASHLRRLGLLAGGGDLEPTTSGTATIAPLEGGTGLRALTLDDGATKYVVEFRQPTGQDAWMSSNPGWGSPGVTVRREFDLSQPGTSSFNAIESYVLDGDPATTDPSFGNLSVTMPTGVWIDLADQRVGIRVTSESAAGAVVDYRLGLPSTDPRYAPPPRPTVSTPVGHLTRGTAAVGRAGPAVPVRWAWSVTTPAADGVSPATVTNGYRVGKVRAPLVGWTSTPFRAAARASDGSLVSAVGHLKAHYAPEYRASVASYSRGWHSVRQSGALGGRVMVSTLRGQSAALHITGRSIGVLLARGPAYGAVAVYLDGHRVATLNLHGPRSTLQLAYTATFGTYSAHTVRVVNLTGGARGHLGIDGVVSQA
;
A
#
# COMPACT_ATOMS: atom_id res chain seq x y z
N MET A 1 -16.52 -52.49 -15.47
CA MET A 1 -17.68 -53.16 -14.84
C MET A 1 -18.76 -52.09 -14.70
N ILE A 2 -19.98 -52.13 -15.26
CA ILE A 2 -20.77 -53.10 -16.05
C ILE A 2 -21.61 -52.19 -17.00
N ARG A 3 -21.38 -52.08 -18.33
CA ARG A 3 -21.96 -52.88 -19.45
C ARG A 3 -23.44 -53.24 -19.23
N SER A 4 -24.43 -52.92 -20.07
CA SER A 4 -24.51 -52.93 -21.54
C SER A 4 -25.94 -52.45 -21.93
N ALA A 5 -26.13 -51.70 -23.03
CA ALA A 5 -26.57 -52.17 -24.37
C ALA A 5 -28.05 -52.64 -24.45
N ARG A 6 -28.79 -52.53 -25.57
CA ARG A 6 -28.43 -52.87 -26.96
C ARG A 6 -29.27 -52.11 -28.01
N ARG A 7 -28.69 -51.90 -29.20
CA ARG A 7 -29.39 -51.66 -30.49
C ARG A 7 -30.22 -52.90 -30.87
N ALA A 8 -31.32 -52.80 -31.66
CA ALA A 8 -31.38 -53.16 -33.10
C ALA A 8 -32.84 -53.56 -33.47
N LEU A 9 -33.35 -53.62 -34.72
CA LEU A 9 -33.00 -52.99 -36.01
C LEU A 9 -34.06 -53.42 -37.10
N VAL A 10 -34.75 -52.46 -37.76
CA VAL A 10 -35.37 -52.55 -39.13
C VAL A 10 -36.58 -53.50 -39.37
N LEU A 11 -37.65 -52.99 -40.04
CA LEU A 11 -38.09 -53.43 -41.39
C LEU A 11 -39.16 -52.51 -42.04
N ALA A 12 -39.37 -52.71 -43.35
CA ALA A 12 -40.24 -52.03 -44.34
C ALA A 12 -41.65 -51.54 -43.88
N GLY A 13 -42.37 -50.64 -44.58
CA GLY A 13 -42.15 -50.02 -45.90
C GLY A 13 -43.19 -50.41 -46.96
N ALA A 14 -44.32 -49.67 -47.07
CA ALA A 14 -45.15 -49.54 -48.29
C ALA A 14 -46.32 -48.51 -48.14
N THR A 15 -46.38 -47.56 -49.08
CA THR A 15 -47.57 -46.88 -49.68
C THR A 15 -48.85 -46.58 -48.88
N GLY A 16 -49.26 -45.31 -48.87
CA GLY A 16 -50.66 -44.88 -48.63
C GLY A 16 -50.82 -43.36 -48.51
N VAL A 17 -51.22 -42.67 -49.58
CA VAL A 17 -51.56 -41.22 -49.54
C VAL A 17 -53.06 -41.07 -49.25
N LEU A 18 -53.40 -40.35 -48.18
CA LEU A 18 -54.75 -39.79 -47.97
C LEU A 18 -54.70 -38.54 -47.08
N VAL A 19 -55.76 -37.73 -47.16
CA VAL A 19 -55.71 -36.27 -47.01
C VAL A 19 -56.06 -35.75 -45.61
N ALA A 20 -55.39 -34.65 -45.22
CA ALA A 20 -55.74 -33.64 -44.21
C ALA A 20 -55.86 -34.01 -42.71
N SER A 21 -54.99 -33.38 -41.91
CA SER A 21 -55.28 -32.86 -40.57
C SER A 21 -54.30 -31.72 -40.23
N LEU A 22 -54.78 -30.62 -39.65
CA LEU A 22 -53.97 -29.43 -39.31
C LEU A 22 -53.25 -29.59 -37.96
N VAL A 23 -51.93 -29.76 -37.97
CA VAL A 23 -51.04 -29.41 -36.85
C VAL A 23 -49.68 -28.95 -37.42
N PRO A 24 -49.24 -27.70 -37.21
CA PRO A 24 -47.85 -27.33 -37.44
C PRO A 24 -46.97 -28.00 -36.38
N ALA A 25 -46.06 -28.86 -36.83
CA ALA A 25 -45.10 -29.53 -35.96
C ALA A 25 -44.14 -28.52 -35.29
N ALA A 26 -43.54 -28.93 -34.18
CA ALA A 26 -42.52 -28.16 -33.50
C ALA A 26 -41.37 -27.81 -34.45
N ALA A 27 -41.23 -26.52 -34.78
CA ALA A 27 -39.98 -26.01 -35.29
C ALA A 27 -38.91 -26.25 -34.22
N ALA A 28 -37.77 -26.82 -34.62
CA ALA A 28 -36.62 -26.93 -33.75
C ALA A 28 -36.32 -25.54 -33.17
N VAL A 29 -36.20 -25.44 -31.85
CA VAL A 29 -35.66 -24.23 -31.22
C VAL A 29 -34.20 -24.16 -31.65
N GLY A 30 -33.97 -23.43 -32.75
CA GLY A 30 -32.63 -23.03 -33.16
C GLY A 30 -31.98 -22.38 -31.96
N GLY A 31 -30.76 -22.81 -31.63
CA GLY A 31 -30.06 -22.30 -30.46
C GLY A 31 -30.11 -20.78 -30.47
N ALA A 32 -30.60 -20.19 -29.37
CA ALA A 32 -30.60 -18.75 -29.20
C ALA A 32 -29.14 -18.31 -29.21
N GLY A 33 -28.66 -17.91 -30.39
CA GLY A 33 -27.35 -17.33 -30.55
C GLY A 33 -27.28 -16.13 -29.63
N SER A 34 -26.29 -16.11 -28.74
CA SER A 34 -25.94 -14.90 -28.02
C SER A 34 -25.60 -13.84 -29.07
N SER A 35 -26.53 -12.93 -29.34
CA SER A 35 -26.32 -11.79 -30.22
C SER A 35 -25.15 -11.00 -29.64
N ALA A 36 -23.95 -11.19 -30.19
CA ALA A 36 -22.75 -10.51 -29.74
C ALA A 36 -22.92 -9.04 -30.09
N VAL A 37 -23.30 -8.23 -29.11
CA VAL A 37 -23.49 -6.79 -29.30
C VAL A 37 -22.10 -6.18 -29.48
N SER A 38 -21.76 -5.88 -30.73
CA SER A 38 -20.54 -5.13 -31.06
C SER A 38 -20.79 -3.64 -30.92
N VAL A 39 -19.92 -2.93 -30.22
CA VAL A 39 -19.90 -1.46 -30.19
C VAL A 39 -18.57 -0.95 -30.73
N THR A 40 -18.63 0.01 -31.64
CA THR A 40 -17.44 0.68 -32.18
C THR A 40 -17.40 2.11 -31.68
N GLY A 41 -16.24 2.56 -31.22
CA GLY A 41 -16.06 3.90 -30.66
C GLY A 41 -14.62 4.23 -30.35
N THR A 42 -14.40 5.44 -29.85
CA THR A 42 -13.07 5.93 -29.45
C THR A 42 -12.84 5.63 -27.98
N VAL A 43 -11.66 5.11 -27.63
CA VAL A 43 -11.23 4.96 -26.23
C VAL A 43 -11.00 6.33 -25.63
N GLU A 44 -11.60 6.58 -24.48
CA GLU A 44 -11.42 7.79 -23.68
C GLU A 44 -11.13 7.39 -22.22
N ARG A 45 -10.14 8.04 -21.61
CA ARG A 45 -9.78 7.87 -20.21
C ARG A 45 -9.89 9.20 -19.48
N TYR A 46 -10.37 9.12 -18.24
CA TYR A 46 -10.42 10.23 -17.31
C TYR A 46 -9.83 9.80 -15.98
N ASP A 47 -9.01 10.66 -15.40
CA ASP A 47 -8.40 10.45 -14.09
C ASP A 47 -9.07 11.41 -13.08
N ILE A 48 -9.44 10.86 -11.91
CA ILE A 48 -10.24 11.50 -10.85
C ILE A 48 -9.34 11.82 -9.66
N ASP A 49 -9.36 13.09 -9.24
CA ASP A 49 -8.71 13.54 -8.01
C ASP A 49 -9.70 13.72 -6.85
N ASP A 50 -9.52 13.02 -5.72
CA ASP A 50 -10.30 13.17 -4.48
C ASP A 50 -9.52 13.99 -3.44
N PHE A 51 -10.05 15.17 -3.11
CA PHE A 51 -9.46 16.11 -2.14
C PHE A 51 -9.38 15.54 -0.71
N SER A 52 -10.21 14.55 -0.39
CA SER A 52 -10.50 14.15 0.99
C SER A 52 -9.92 12.80 1.39
N HIS A 53 -9.81 11.85 0.46
CA HIS A 53 -9.36 10.49 0.72
C HIS A 53 -8.60 9.89 -0.46
N PRO A 54 -7.50 9.14 -0.25
CA PRO A 54 -6.93 8.30 -1.29
C PRO A 54 -7.98 7.29 -1.77
N LEU A 55 -8.35 7.36 -3.06
CA LEU A 55 -9.16 6.34 -3.70
C LEU A 55 -8.42 4.99 -3.65
N PRO A 56 -9.11 3.83 -3.52
CA PRO A 56 -8.46 2.52 -3.60
C PRO A 56 -7.63 2.39 -4.89
N ALA A 57 -6.54 1.62 -4.85
CA ALA A 57 -5.62 1.45 -5.98
C ALA A 57 -6.35 1.16 -7.31
N GLY A 58 -6.13 2.02 -8.31
CA GLY A 58 -6.74 1.94 -9.64
C GLY A 58 -8.16 2.51 -9.75
N ALA A 59 -8.81 2.89 -8.65
CA ALA A 59 -10.15 3.51 -8.65
C ALA A 59 -10.17 5.01 -8.99
N ASP A 60 -9.00 5.52 -9.32
CA ASP A 60 -8.67 6.88 -9.71
C ASP A 60 -8.65 7.07 -11.24
N SER A 61 -8.76 6.01 -12.06
CA SER A 61 -8.88 6.12 -13.52
C SER A 61 -10.09 5.35 -14.08
N ILE A 62 -10.86 5.98 -14.98
CA ILE A 62 -12.02 5.35 -15.63
C ILE A 62 -11.82 5.32 -17.14
N THR A 63 -12.02 4.14 -17.74
CA THR A 63 -12.01 3.96 -19.19
C THR A 63 -13.43 3.85 -19.77
N TYR A 64 -13.70 4.64 -20.80
CA TYR A 64 -14.90 4.59 -21.62
C TYR A 64 -14.54 4.27 -23.08
N VAL A 65 -15.49 3.67 -23.80
CA VAL A 65 -15.52 3.72 -25.27
C VAL A 65 -16.69 4.60 -25.69
N ARG A 66 -16.41 5.76 -26.29
CA ARG A 66 -17.42 6.69 -26.78
C ARG A 66 -17.96 6.24 -28.13
N THR A 67 -19.24 5.89 -28.16
CA THR A 67 -19.97 5.48 -29.35
C THR A 67 -20.94 6.57 -29.80
N ALA A 68 -21.53 6.43 -30.99
CA ALA A 68 -22.61 7.31 -31.45
C ALA A 68 -23.84 7.31 -30.51
N ASP A 69 -24.09 6.18 -29.84
CA ASP A 69 -25.19 6.00 -28.88
C ASP A 69 -24.83 6.40 -27.44
N GLY A 70 -23.66 7.02 -27.23
CA GLY A 70 -23.15 7.45 -25.92
C GLY A 70 -21.94 6.66 -25.42
N PRO A 71 -21.40 7.03 -24.24
CA PRO A 71 -20.23 6.39 -23.65
C PRO A 71 -20.55 5.00 -23.06
N VAL A 72 -19.59 4.08 -23.18
CA VAL A 72 -19.65 2.74 -22.60
C VAL A 72 -18.49 2.58 -21.63
N GLN A 73 -18.76 2.63 -20.32
CA GLN A 73 -17.71 2.32 -19.32
C GLN A 73 -17.29 0.87 -19.51
N VAL A 74 -15.98 0.63 -19.48
CA VAL A 74 -15.37 -0.71 -19.60
C VAL A 74 -14.37 -0.92 -18.48
N PRO A 75 -14.14 -2.17 -18.06
CA PRO A 75 -13.05 -2.51 -17.16
C PRO A 75 -11.71 -1.95 -17.68
N GLY A 76 -10.96 -1.26 -16.81
CA GLY A 76 -9.70 -0.60 -17.21
C GLY A 76 -8.64 -1.58 -17.74
N ASP A 77 -8.58 -2.78 -17.15
CA ASP A 77 -7.69 -3.88 -17.55
C ASP A 77 -7.91 -4.33 -19.00
N VAL A 78 -9.16 -4.40 -19.45
CA VAL A 78 -9.55 -4.84 -20.81
C VAL A 78 -8.91 -3.98 -21.90
N LEU A 79 -8.70 -2.69 -21.64
CA LEU A 79 -8.12 -1.76 -22.61
C LEU A 79 -6.75 -1.20 -22.19
N ALA A 80 -6.12 -1.68 -21.12
CA ALA A 80 -4.87 -1.12 -20.57
C ALA A 80 -3.77 -0.92 -21.63
N HIS A 81 -3.61 -1.86 -22.57
CA HIS A 81 -2.61 -1.79 -23.64
C HIS A 81 -3.04 -0.95 -24.87
N VAL A 82 -4.27 -0.44 -24.90
CA VAL A 82 -4.78 0.37 -26.01
C VAL A 82 -4.51 1.86 -25.74
N PRO A 83 -3.82 2.59 -26.65
CA PRO A 83 -3.59 4.02 -26.48
C PRO A 83 -4.90 4.80 -26.36
N ASN A 84 -4.96 5.79 -25.47
CA ASN A 84 -6.14 6.64 -25.36
C ASN A 84 -6.37 7.39 -26.68
N GLY A 85 -7.62 7.56 -27.12
CA GLY A 85 -7.96 8.09 -28.45
C GLY A 85 -7.92 7.06 -29.60
N SER A 86 -7.62 5.79 -29.34
CA SER A 86 -7.72 4.73 -30.35
C SER A 86 -9.18 4.42 -30.71
N VAL A 87 -9.46 4.07 -31.96
CA VAL A 87 -10.77 3.55 -32.36
C VAL A 87 -10.78 2.04 -32.16
N VAL A 88 -11.74 1.53 -31.41
CA VAL A 88 -11.90 0.10 -31.11
C VAL A 88 -13.30 -0.40 -31.44
N THR A 89 -13.40 -1.68 -31.77
CA THR A 89 -14.65 -2.45 -31.71
C THR A 89 -14.58 -3.41 -30.52
N LEU A 90 -15.53 -3.29 -29.59
CA LEU A 90 -15.72 -4.23 -28.48
C LEU A 90 -16.82 -5.21 -28.83
N GLY A 91 -16.58 -6.51 -28.70
CA GLY A 91 -17.65 -7.49 -28.58
C GLY A 91 -18.10 -7.58 -27.11
N LEU A 92 -19.36 -7.28 -26.80
CA LEU A 92 -19.87 -7.31 -25.42
C LEU A 92 -20.55 -8.64 -25.09
N ARG A 93 -20.39 -9.12 -23.86
CA ARG A 93 -21.10 -10.31 -23.36
C ARG A 93 -22.55 -9.94 -23.04
N SER A 94 -23.49 -10.39 -23.88
CA SER A 94 -24.92 -10.30 -23.64
C SER A 94 -25.58 -11.67 -23.69
N THR A 95 -26.60 -11.87 -22.84
CA THR A 95 -27.47 -13.06 -22.86
C THR A 95 -28.91 -12.75 -23.25
N LEU A 96 -29.32 -11.47 -23.25
CA LEU A 96 -30.72 -11.01 -23.42
C LEU A 96 -30.81 -9.59 -24.03
N GLY A 97 -29.84 -9.18 -24.87
CA GLY A 97 -29.79 -7.82 -25.47
C GLY A 97 -29.32 -6.70 -24.54
N MET A 98 -29.34 -6.90 -23.21
CA MET A 98 -28.79 -5.96 -22.23
C MET A 98 -27.28 -6.19 -21.99
N ARG A 99 -26.55 -5.11 -21.66
CA ARG A 99 -25.13 -5.17 -21.28
C ARG A 99 -24.98 -5.59 -19.82
N ARG A 100 -24.16 -6.61 -19.55
CA ARG A 100 -23.79 -7.01 -18.18
C ARG A 100 -22.56 -6.23 -17.69
N THR A 101 -22.43 -6.04 -16.39
CA THR A 101 -21.20 -5.58 -15.73
C THR A 101 -20.16 -6.71 -15.70
N ALA A 102 -18.88 -6.41 -15.43
CA ALA A 102 -17.87 -7.46 -15.22
C ALA A 102 -18.26 -8.45 -14.10
N THR A 103 -18.93 -7.95 -13.05
CA THR A 103 -19.49 -8.73 -11.93
C THR A 103 -20.80 -9.48 -12.25
N GLY A 104 -21.30 -9.41 -13.49
CA GLY A 104 -22.45 -10.19 -13.97
C GLY A 104 -23.83 -9.56 -13.73
N GLY A 105 -23.90 -8.41 -13.05
CA GLY A 105 -25.09 -7.57 -12.94
C GLY A 105 -25.45 -6.89 -14.28
N LEU A 106 -26.45 -6.01 -14.29
CA LEU A 106 -26.78 -5.19 -15.47
C LEU A 106 -26.16 -3.79 -15.31
N VAL A 107 -25.56 -3.25 -16.38
CA VAL A 107 -24.91 -1.92 -16.33
C VAL A 107 -25.90 -0.81 -15.95
N SER A 108 -27.17 -0.95 -16.36
CA SER A 108 -28.27 -0.03 -15.99
C SER A 108 -28.70 -0.09 -14.52
N ALA A 109 -28.10 -0.96 -13.71
CA ALA A 109 -28.41 -1.15 -12.29
C ALA A 109 -27.18 -0.91 -11.38
N LEU A 110 -26.10 -0.31 -11.91
CA LEU A 110 -24.93 0.05 -11.11
C LEU A 110 -25.28 1.13 -10.08
N PRO A 111 -24.98 0.92 -8.78
CA PRO A 111 -25.09 1.99 -7.78
C PRO A 111 -23.99 3.03 -8.00
N ALA A 112 -24.21 4.27 -7.54
CA ALA A 112 -23.28 5.37 -7.82
C ALA A 112 -21.87 5.18 -7.21
N SER A 113 -21.73 4.39 -6.13
CA SER A 113 -20.43 3.99 -5.58
C SER A 113 -19.60 3.11 -6.51
N ALA A 114 -20.23 2.46 -7.51
CA ALA A 114 -19.55 1.67 -8.53
C ALA A 114 -19.17 2.52 -9.78
N ALA A 115 -19.42 3.83 -9.77
CA ALA A 115 -18.97 4.70 -10.87
C ALA A 115 -17.47 4.97 -10.81
N HIS A 116 -16.91 5.05 -9.59
CA HIS A 116 -15.47 5.08 -9.33
C HIS A 116 -14.79 3.72 -9.47
N ASP A 117 -15.57 2.64 -9.59
CA ASP A 117 -14.99 1.30 -9.73
C ASP A 117 -14.53 1.11 -11.20
N PRO A 118 -13.21 1.01 -11.44
CA PRO A 118 -12.65 0.90 -12.78
C PRO A 118 -13.04 -0.43 -13.42
N ALA A 119 -13.49 -1.42 -12.64
CA ALA A 119 -13.91 -2.74 -13.07
C ALA A 119 -15.45 -2.90 -13.17
N ALA A 120 -16.25 -1.91 -12.75
CA ALA A 120 -17.72 -2.01 -12.79
C ALA A 120 -18.32 -1.99 -14.20
N GLY A 121 -17.53 -1.60 -15.20
CA GLY A 121 -17.93 -1.43 -16.60
C GLY A 121 -18.49 -2.68 -17.30
N ALA A 122 -18.89 -2.50 -18.56
CA ALA A 122 -19.49 -3.54 -19.38
C ALA A 122 -18.56 -4.76 -19.57
N SER A 123 -19.10 -5.96 -19.41
CA SER A 123 -18.37 -7.22 -19.59
C SER A 123 -18.00 -7.42 -21.06
N VAL A 124 -16.70 -7.29 -21.36
CA VAL A 124 -16.16 -7.44 -22.72
C VAL A 124 -15.82 -8.92 -23.01
N ALA A 125 -16.09 -9.33 -24.24
CA ALA A 125 -15.79 -10.65 -24.79
C ALA A 125 -14.57 -10.62 -25.72
N SER A 126 -14.38 -9.52 -26.45
CA SER A 126 -13.28 -9.30 -27.38
C SER A 126 -13.04 -7.81 -27.62
N VAL A 127 -11.80 -7.45 -27.96
CA VAL A 127 -11.37 -6.10 -28.36
C VAL A 127 -10.69 -6.21 -29.72
N SER A 128 -11.02 -5.31 -30.64
CA SER A 128 -10.31 -5.12 -31.90
C SER A 128 -9.92 -3.66 -32.04
N VAL A 129 -8.64 -3.36 -32.19
CA VAL A 129 -8.13 -1.99 -32.41
C VAL A 129 -8.16 -1.71 -33.92
N LEU A 130 -8.97 -0.74 -34.34
CA LEU A 130 -9.12 -0.36 -35.75
C LEU A 130 -8.09 0.70 -36.17
N SER A 131 -7.74 1.61 -35.25
CA SER A 131 -6.68 2.62 -35.46
C SER A 131 -6.19 3.17 -34.12
N ALA A 132 -4.91 3.56 -34.06
CA ALA A 132 -4.35 4.37 -32.98
C ALA A 132 -4.26 5.86 -33.41
N PRO A 133 -4.34 6.83 -32.49
CA PRO A 133 -4.26 8.24 -32.83
C PRO A 133 -2.83 8.67 -33.19
N ALA A 134 -2.71 9.77 -33.93
CA ALA A 134 -1.42 10.42 -34.17
C ALA A 134 -0.89 11.10 -32.88
N PRO A 135 0.44 11.26 -32.73
CA PRO A 135 1.02 12.00 -31.62
C PRO A 135 0.44 13.42 -31.50
N GLY A 136 0.03 13.83 -30.31
CA GLY A 136 -0.52 15.17 -30.03
C GLY A 136 -2.00 15.37 -30.39
N MET A 137 -2.69 14.38 -30.97
CA MET A 137 -4.15 14.45 -31.10
C MET A 137 -4.86 14.26 -29.75
N VAL A 138 -5.99 14.93 -29.57
CA VAL A 138 -6.85 14.77 -28.39
C VAL A 138 -7.77 13.56 -28.60
N ALA A 139 -8.01 12.79 -27.52
CA ALA A 139 -9.12 11.87 -27.45
C ALA A 139 -10.43 12.65 -27.27
N THR A 140 -10.92 13.29 -28.34
CA THR A 140 -12.18 14.04 -28.33
C THR A 140 -13.19 13.50 -29.32
N GLY A 141 -14.35 13.12 -28.80
CA GLY A 141 -15.58 12.97 -29.57
C GLY A 141 -16.04 14.25 -30.26
N SER A 142 -15.46 14.56 -31.41
CA SER A 142 -16.13 15.27 -32.50
C SER A 142 -16.12 14.34 -33.71
N GLY A 143 -17.29 13.91 -34.16
CA GLY A 143 -17.44 12.83 -35.16
C GLY A 143 -16.92 13.19 -36.56
N PHE A 144 -15.61 13.17 -36.74
CA PHE A 144 -14.93 13.40 -38.01
C PHE A 144 -14.09 12.19 -38.41
N VAL A 145 -14.54 11.50 -39.46
CA VAL A 145 -13.70 10.58 -40.23
C VAL A 145 -12.88 11.42 -41.20
N ALA A 146 -11.55 11.34 -41.11
CA ALA A 146 -10.61 11.92 -42.08
C ALA A 146 -9.70 10.81 -42.65
N PRO A 147 -9.26 10.91 -43.92
CA PRO A 147 -8.91 9.74 -44.71
C PRO A 147 -7.53 9.15 -44.40
N THR A 148 -7.44 7.84 -44.57
CA THR A 148 -6.22 7.03 -44.46
C THR A 148 -5.19 7.37 -45.53
N THR A 149 -3.99 7.77 -45.11
CA THR A 149 -2.75 7.50 -45.85
C THR A 149 -1.69 6.99 -44.88
N SER A 150 -1.39 5.69 -44.97
CA SER A 150 -0.28 5.08 -44.25
C SER A 150 1.00 5.28 -45.04
N THR A 151 2.02 5.91 -44.44
CA THR A 151 3.40 5.77 -44.90
C THR A 151 4.28 5.32 -43.74
N ARG A 152 5.04 4.26 -43.99
CA ARG A 152 5.87 3.57 -43.00
C ARG A 152 7.23 4.25 -42.94
N ALA A 153 7.47 5.08 -41.92
CA ALA A 153 8.79 5.67 -41.70
C ALA A 153 9.77 4.62 -41.14
N THR A 154 10.78 4.27 -41.93
CA THR A 154 11.95 3.49 -41.48
C THR A 154 12.90 4.38 -40.67
N ALA A 155 13.42 3.86 -39.56
CA ALA A 155 14.37 4.57 -38.73
C ALA A 155 15.68 4.87 -39.46
N ALA A 156 16.13 6.12 -39.44
CA ALA A 156 17.45 6.55 -39.88
C ALA A 156 17.85 7.87 -39.19
N GLY A 157 19.09 7.94 -38.68
CA GLY A 157 19.80 9.19 -38.38
C GLY A 157 19.32 9.99 -37.16
N THR A 158 19.97 9.82 -36.01
CA THR A 158 19.85 10.72 -34.86
C THR A 158 20.51 12.07 -35.13
N THR A 159 19.70 13.07 -35.48
CA THR A 159 20.02 14.50 -35.24
C THR A 159 19.16 15.00 -34.09
N THR A 160 19.79 15.51 -33.03
CA THR A 160 19.10 16.04 -31.85
C THR A 160 18.36 17.33 -32.19
N ALA A 161 17.11 17.21 -32.65
CA ALA A 161 16.21 18.34 -32.68
C ALA A 161 15.95 18.79 -31.23
N ALA A 162 16.17 20.08 -30.94
CA ALA A 162 15.72 20.64 -29.67
C ALA A 162 14.20 20.46 -29.56
N ALA A 163 13.71 20.05 -28.39
CA ALA A 163 12.28 19.89 -28.17
C ALA A 163 11.58 21.25 -28.37
N THR A 164 10.73 21.33 -29.39
CA THR A 164 10.04 22.56 -29.75
C THR A 164 9.05 22.96 -28.65
N THR A 165 9.11 24.21 -28.18
CA THR A 165 8.09 24.76 -27.28
C THR A 165 6.71 24.67 -27.93
N VAL A 166 5.77 24.06 -27.21
CA VAL A 166 4.34 24.03 -27.52
C VAL A 166 3.66 25.04 -26.59
N THR A 167 2.91 25.98 -27.18
CA THR A 167 2.05 26.91 -26.42
C THR A 167 0.61 26.44 -26.50
N HIS A 168 0.06 26.11 -25.34
CA HIS A 168 -1.26 25.54 -25.16
C HIS A 168 -2.27 26.65 -24.87
N SER A 169 -3.32 26.74 -25.70
CA SER A 169 -4.42 27.68 -25.48
C SER A 169 -5.46 27.07 -24.53
N VAL A 170 -5.70 27.70 -23.38
CA VAL A 170 -6.67 27.26 -22.38
C VAL A 170 -7.89 28.18 -22.38
N LEU A 171 -9.03 27.71 -22.87
CA LEU A 171 -10.29 28.44 -22.67
C LEU A 171 -10.78 28.16 -21.24
N VAL A 172 -10.84 29.21 -20.43
CA VAL A 172 -11.27 29.15 -19.03
C VAL A 172 -12.73 29.57 -18.93
N VAL A 173 -13.57 28.64 -18.49
CA VAL A 173 -15.03 28.82 -18.37
C VAL A 173 -15.44 28.67 -16.91
N VAL A 174 -16.30 29.56 -16.43
CA VAL A 174 -17.03 29.35 -15.18
C VAL A 174 -18.42 28.84 -15.50
N ALA A 175 -18.73 27.63 -15.05
CA ALA A 175 -20.04 27.02 -15.18
C ALA A 175 -20.87 27.18 -13.90
N GLN A 176 -22.19 27.19 -14.07
CA GLN A 176 -23.15 27.07 -12.97
C GLN A 176 -24.07 25.87 -13.24
N PRO A 177 -23.70 24.67 -12.76
CA PRO A 177 -24.55 23.49 -12.83
C PRO A 177 -25.93 23.69 -12.20
N ALA A 178 -26.95 23.03 -12.75
CA ALA A 178 -28.27 22.99 -12.15
C ALA A 178 -28.20 22.54 -10.67
N GLY A 179 -28.75 23.35 -9.77
CA GLY A 179 -28.71 23.11 -8.32
C GLY A 179 -27.41 23.54 -7.60
N SER A 180 -26.42 24.09 -8.31
CA SER A 180 -25.22 24.67 -7.71
C SER A 180 -25.46 26.08 -7.16
N ALA A 181 -24.58 26.53 -6.26
CA ALA A 181 -24.52 27.92 -5.83
C ALA A 181 -24.06 28.84 -6.98
N ALA A 182 -24.33 30.15 -6.87
CA ALA A 182 -23.79 31.13 -7.80
C ALA A 182 -22.24 31.19 -7.70
N PRO A 183 -21.50 31.26 -8.81
CA PRO A 183 -20.03 31.32 -8.76
C PRO A 183 -19.46 32.58 -8.09
N GLY A 184 -18.63 32.36 -7.07
CA GLY A 184 -17.87 33.42 -6.37
C GLY A 184 -16.50 33.75 -7.01
N VAL A 185 -16.12 33.07 -8.08
CA VAL A 185 -14.85 33.26 -8.80
C VAL A 185 -15.15 33.48 -10.28
N THR A 186 -14.45 34.41 -10.92
CA THR A 186 -14.60 34.72 -12.35
C THR A 186 -13.58 33.96 -13.20
N SER A 187 -13.93 33.75 -14.49
CA SER A 187 -13.03 33.16 -15.49
C SER A 187 -11.71 33.93 -15.64
N SER A 188 -11.72 35.25 -15.44
CA SER A 188 -10.52 36.09 -15.44
C SER A 188 -9.57 35.76 -14.28
N THR A 189 -10.09 35.50 -13.08
CA THR A 189 -9.29 35.15 -11.90
C THR A 189 -8.68 33.76 -12.04
N ILE A 190 -9.39 32.82 -12.67
CA ILE A 190 -8.87 31.47 -12.95
C ILE A 190 -7.85 31.50 -14.09
N ALA A 191 -8.09 32.29 -15.15
CA ALA A 191 -7.12 32.52 -16.21
C ALA A 191 -5.80 33.09 -15.65
N ALA A 192 -5.89 34.06 -14.72
CA ALA A 192 -4.71 34.56 -14.03
C ALA A 192 -3.96 33.49 -13.21
N THR A 193 -4.64 32.52 -12.59
CA THR A 193 -3.98 31.37 -11.95
C THR A 193 -3.22 30.51 -12.97
N VAL A 194 -3.82 30.29 -14.15
CA VAL A 194 -3.18 29.53 -15.23
C VAL A 194 -1.95 30.27 -15.76
N ASP A 195 -2.10 31.53 -16.16
CA ASP A 195 -1.03 32.33 -16.79
C ASP A 195 0.15 32.63 -15.84
N ASN A 196 -0.10 32.89 -14.55
CA ASN A 196 0.95 33.29 -13.61
C ASN A 196 1.51 32.13 -12.78
N GLY A 197 0.73 31.06 -12.59
CA GLY A 197 1.09 29.94 -11.72
C GLY A 197 1.31 28.64 -12.47
N VAL A 198 0.31 28.20 -13.25
CA VAL A 198 0.38 26.90 -13.96
C VAL A 198 1.39 26.94 -15.12
N ASP A 199 1.42 28.01 -15.91
CA ASP A 199 2.45 28.19 -16.94
C ASP A 199 3.85 28.29 -16.34
N ALA A 200 4.02 29.02 -15.23
CA ALA A 200 5.30 29.12 -14.54
C ALA A 200 5.79 27.75 -14.04
N TYR A 201 4.91 26.94 -13.46
CA TYR A 201 5.21 25.57 -13.05
C TYR A 201 5.61 24.70 -14.25
N TRP A 202 4.75 24.59 -15.27
CA TRP A 202 4.99 23.70 -16.42
C TRP A 202 6.18 24.14 -17.26
N SER A 203 6.40 25.45 -17.43
CA SER A 203 7.62 25.98 -18.06
C SER A 203 8.87 25.63 -17.26
N THR A 204 8.80 25.58 -15.94
CA THR A 204 9.95 25.22 -15.08
C THR A 204 10.24 23.72 -15.20
N VAL A 205 9.26 22.85 -14.94
CA VAL A 205 9.48 21.40 -14.89
C VAL A 205 9.74 20.77 -16.26
N THR A 206 9.30 21.39 -17.35
CA THR A 206 9.55 20.91 -18.72
C THR A 206 10.69 21.62 -19.46
N GLY A 207 11.41 22.55 -18.80
CA GLY A 207 12.45 23.34 -19.45
C GLY A 207 11.94 24.23 -20.58
N GLY A 208 10.69 24.70 -20.49
CA GLY A 208 10.03 25.55 -21.47
C GLY A 208 9.44 24.82 -22.68
N VAL A 209 9.37 23.48 -22.67
CA VAL A 209 8.73 22.71 -23.75
C VAL A 209 7.21 22.84 -23.71
N VAL A 210 6.61 22.83 -22.52
CA VAL A 210 5.17 23.04 -22.33
C VAL A 210 4.94 24.44 -21.74
N ARG A 211 4.09 25.23 -22.41
CA ARG A 211 3.65 26.57 -21.98
C ARG A 211 2.13 26.66 -22.06
N PHE A 212 1.50 27.33 -21.11
CA PHE A 212 0.04 27.56 -21.10
C PHE A 212 -0.27 29.05 -21.25
N ALA A 213 -1.30 29.37 -22.03
CA ALA A 213 -1.83 30.71 -22.21
C ALA A 213 -3.36 30.65 -22.12
N ALA A 214 -3.94 31.32 -21.14
CA ALA A 214 -5.36 31.28 -20.85
C ALA A 214 -6.14 32.38 -21.58
N THR A 215 -7.41 32.11 -21.83
CA THR A 215 -8.39 33.08 -22.30
C THR A 215 -9.66 32.92 -21.47
N ALA A 216 -10.06 33.97 -20.78
CA ALA A 216 -11.26 33.98 -19.96
C ALA A 216 -12.51 34.08 -20.85
N TYR A 217 -13.42 33.11 -20.76
CA TYR A 217 -14.73 33.20 -21.39
C TYR A 217 -15.56 34.31 -20.70
N PRO A 218 -16.24 35.20 -21.47
CA PRO A 218 -17.03 36.27 -20.89
C PRO A 218 -18.34 35.77 -20.27
N GLY A 219 -18.38 35.73 -18.93
CA GLY A 219 -19.57 35.41 -18.15
C GLY A 219 -19.61 33.97 -17.63
N VAL A 220 -20.76 33.61 -17.06
CA VAL A 220 -21.03 32.29 -16.47
C VAL A 220 -21.91 31.48 -17.42
N VAL A 221 -21.56 30.22 -17.65
CA VAL A 221 -22.34 29.28 -18.47
C VAL A 221 -23.27 28.46 -17.55
N PRO A 222 -24.59 28.71 -17.52
CA PRO A 222 -25.52 27.81 -16.83
C PRO A 222 -25.59 26.47 -17.58
N THR A 223 -25.63 25.35 -16.85
CA THR A 223 -25.76 24.01 -17.47
C THR A 223 -26.93 23.23 -16.90
N THR A 224 -27.61 22.49 -17.77
CA THR A 224 -28.67 21.55 -17.43
C THR A 224 -28.11 20.20 -17.02
N ASN A 225 -26.99 19.78 -17.62
CA ASN A 225 -26.21 18.64 -17.18
C ASN A 225 -25.38 19.03 -15.95
N VAL A 226 -25.29 18.11 -14.98
CA VAL A 226 -24.41 18.24 -13.81
C VAL A 226 -23.04 17.60 -14.10
N PRO A 227 -21.93 18.12 -13.57
CA PRO A 227 -20.59 17.58 -13.78
C PRO A 227 -20.45 16.15 -13.24
N CYS A 228 -21.16 15.86 -12.16
CA CYS A 228 -21.10 14.62 -11.39
C CYS A 228 -22.46 14.36 -10.72
N THR A 229 -22.66 13.14 -10.20
CA THR A 229 -23.86 12.75 -9.44
C THR A 229 -23.49 12.09 -8.12
N THR A 230 -24.47 12.01 -7.20
CA THR A 230 -24.30 11.65 -5.78
C THR A 230 -23.29 10.54 -5.51
N GLY A 231 -22.32 10.83 -4.65
CA GLY A 231 -21.24 9.90 -4.32
C GLY A 231 -20.04 9.98 -5.27
N GLY A 232 -19.97 11.01 -6.12
CA GLY A 232 -18.84 11.29 -7.00
C GLY A 232 -18.92 10.70 -8.41
N ASN A 233 -20.04 10.09 -8.80
CA ASN A 233 -20.18 9.48 -10.13
C ASN A 233 -20.03 10.51 -11.26
N VAL A 234 -18.91 10.45 -11.99
CA VAL A 234 -18.53 11.37 -13.09
C VAL A 234 -19.13 11.01 -14.46
N GLY A 235 -20.02 10.01 -14.54
CA GLY A 235 -20.61 9.56 -15.81
C GLY A 235 -21.37 10.64 -16.60
N THR A 236 -21.74 11.74 -15.96
CA THR A 236 -22.39 12.91 -16.60
C THR A 236 -21.39 13.98 -17.10
N SER A 237 -20.11 13.94 -16.71
CA SER A 237 -19.08 14.92 -17.10
C SER A 237 -18.97 15.09 -18.62
N SER A 238 -19.15 14.00 -19.38
CA SER A 238 -19.18 14.02 -20.84
C SER A 238 -20.26 14.93 -21.43
N ALA A 239 -21.48 14.88 -20.88
CA ALA A 239 -22.61 15.69 -21.35
C ALA A 239 -22.45 17.14 -20.90
N PHE A 240 -21.96 17.34 -19.67
CA PHE A 240 -21.61 18.63 -19.10
C PHE A 240 -20.57 19.39 -19.94
N TRP A 241 -19.44 18.77 -20.28
CA TRP A 241 -18.44 19.37 -21.18
C TRP A 241 -19.01 19.65 -22.58
N SER A 242 -19.87 18.76 -23.12
CA SER A 242 -20.48 18.96 -24.45
C SER A 242 -21.42 20.17 -24.49
N GLU A 243 -22.21 20.38 -23.43
CA GLU A 243 -23.07 21.56 -23.27
C GLU A 243 -22.25 22.84 -23.21
N ILE A 244 -21.15 22.85 -22.46
CA ILE A 244 -20.25 24.00 -22.34
C ILE A 244 -19.50 24.27 -23.65
N ALA A 245 -18.96 23.25 -24.31
CA ALA A 245 -18.29 23.41 -25.60
C ALA A 245 -19.24 23.99 -26.65
N THR A 246 -20.51 23.56 -26.64
CA THR A 246 -21.56 24.12 -27.51
C THR A 246 -21.84 25.59 -27.19
N ALA A 247 -22.04 25.93 -25.91
CA ALA A 247 -22.34 27.29 -25.46
C ALA A 247 -21.19 28.29 -25.68
N THR A 248 -19.95 27.82 -25.64
CA THR A 248 -18.73 28.64 -25.79
C THR A 248 -18.13 28.60 -27.20
N HIS A 249 -18.69 27.78 -28.09
CA HIS A 249 -18.14 27.44 -29.41
C HIS A 249 -16.69 26.91 -29.37
N TRP A 250 -16.27 26.33 -28.23
CA TRP A 250 -14.96 25.72 -28.11
C TRP A 250 -14.86 24.47 -28.99
N THR A 251 -13.72 24.32 -29.65
CA THR A 251 -13.41 23.15 -30.48
C THR A 251 -12.13 22.48 -29.99
N PRO A 252 -12.12 21.15 -29.81
CA PRO A 252 -10.92 20.43 -29.40
C PRO A 252 -9.83 20.46 -30.48
N GLY A 253 -8.60 20.14 -30.06
CA GLY A 253 -7.46 20.03 -30.96
C GLY A 253 -6.13 19.95 -30.19
N ALA A 254 -5.05 19.64 -30.90
CA ALA A 254 -3.70 19.65 -30.33
C ALA A 254 -3.43 20.99 -29.62
N ALA A 255 -2.83 20.93 -28.44
CA ALA A 255 -2.56 22.05 -27.55
C ALA A 255 -3.77 22.96 -27.22
N LYS A 256 -5.02 22.49 -27.37
CA LYS A 256 -6.23 23.22 -26.96
C LYS A 256 -6.85 22.59 -25.72
N HIS A 257 -7.12 23.41 -24.70
CA HIS A 257 -7.75 22.96 -23.46
C HIS A 257 -9.06 23.69 -23.21
N LEU A 258 -10.02 22.98 -22.63
CA LEU A 258 -11.22 23.53 -22.01
C LEU A 258 -11.11 23.31 -20.50
N LEU A 259 -10.95 24.39 -19.73
CA LEU A 259 -10.89 24.34 -18.27
C LEU A 259 -12.20 24.89 -17.71
N VAL A 260 -12.99 24.01 -17.08
CA VAL A 260 -14.29 24.36 -16.50
C VAL A 260 -14.22 24.42 -14.99
N TYR A 261 -14.34 25.61 -14.42
CA TYR A 261 -14.55 25.77 -12.98
C TYR A 261 -16.04 25.81 -12.66
N PHE A 262 -16.47 25.18 -11.57
CA PHE A 262 -17.79 25.41 -10.97
C PHE A 262 -17.69 25.42 -9.44
N PRO A 263 -18.65 26.04 -8.70
CA PRO A 263 -18.60 26.07 -7.24
C PRO A 263 -18.80 24.69 -6.63
N THR A 264 -18.14 24.43 -5.49
CA THR A 264 -18.10 23.11 -4.84
C THR A 264 -19.47 22.43 -4.81
N PHE A 265 -19.59 21.34 -5.58
CA PHE A 265 -20.81 20.60 -5.80
C PHE A 265 -20.72 19.29 -5.01
N THR A 266 -21.39 19.24 -3.86
CA THR A 266 -21.26 18.15 -2.87
C THR A 266 -21.63 16.77 -3.42
N ALA A 267 -22.44 16.70 -4.48
CA ALA A 267 -22.73 15.43 -5.16
C ALA A 267 -21.46 14.77 -5.73
N CYS A 268 -20.41 15.54 -6.05
CA CYS A 268 -19.12 15.05 -6.52
C CYS A 268 -18.31 14.31 -5.43
N GLY A 269 -18.82 14.18 -4.21
CA GLY A 269 -18.28 13.22 -3.23
C GLY A 269 -16.92 13.55 -2.61
N GLY A 270 -16.29 14.68 -2.95
CA GLY A 270 -14.95 15.06 -2.49
C GLY A 270 -13.98 15.37 -3.63
N ILE A 271 -14.33 15.00 -4.87
CA ILE A 271 -13.48 15.18 -6.05
C ILE A 271 -13.02 16.65 -6.19
N ALA A 272 -11.70 16.90 -6.31
CA ALA A 272 -11.10 18.20 -6.55
C ALA A 272 -11.19 18.61 -8.03
N GLY A 273 -10.98 17.66 -8.93
CA GLY A 273 -11.07 17.83 -10.37
C GLY A 273 -11.15 16.53 -11.15
N LEU A 274 -11.24 16.68 -12.48
CA LEU A 274 -11.30 15.58 -13.44
C LEU A 274 -10.66 16.02 -14.76
N GLY A 275 -9.70 15.24 -15.25
CA GLY A 275 -8.94 15.53 -16.45
C GLY A 275 -9.12 14.44 -17.51
N SER A 276 -9.18 14.81 -18.79
CA SER A 276 -9.04 13.84 -19.88
C SER A 276 -7.58 13.49 -20.10
N VAL A 277 -7.24 12.20 -20.27
CA VAL A 277 -5.85 11.78 -20.40
C VAL A 277 -5.33 11.98 -21.85
N GLY A 278 -4.24 12.70 -22.02
CA GLY A 278 -3.57 12.92 -23.31
C GLY A 278 -2.66 11.78 -23.78
N ASN A 279 -1.79 12.07 -24.75
CA ASN A 279 -0.77 11.13 -25.25
C ASN A 279 0.64 11.74 -25.43
N GLY A 280 0.87 12.97 -24.96
CA GLY A 280 2.18 13.60 -24.91
C GLY A 280 2.10 15.13 -24.79
N THR A 281 3.27 15.79 -24.85
CA THR A 281 3.42 17.25 -24.69
C THR A 281 2.66 18.10 -25.71
N GLY A 282 2.18 17.54 -26.83
CA GLY A 282 1.34 18.26 -27.81
C GLY A 282 -0.17 18.12 -27.59
N SER A 283 -0.61 17.30 -26.62
CA SER A 283 -2.02 17.00 -26.42
C SER A 283 -2.79 18.19 -25.84
N GLY A 284 -3.99 18.41 -26.38
CA GLY A 284 -5.06 19.19 -25.74
C GLY A 284 -5.97 18.31 -24.88
N GLY A 285 -7.04 18.88 -24.33
CA GLY A 285 -8.05 18.11 -23.59
C GLY A 285 -9.06 18.94 -22.80
N MET A 286 -9.72 18.32 -21.82
CA MET A 286 -10.76 18.93 -21.00
C MET A 286 -10.47 18.69 -19.52
N VAL A 287 -10.73 19.72 -18.70
CA VAL A 287 -10.64 19.70 -17.24
C VAL A 287 -11.96 20.20 -16.66
N TRP A 288 -12.36 19.68 -15.52
CA TRP A 288 -13.18 20.47 -14.60
C TRP A 288 -12.61 20.52 -13.17
N SER A 289 -12.96 21.55 -12.39
CA SER A 289 -12.56 21.69 -10.99
C SER A 289 -13.70 22.12 -10.05
N ASN A 290 -13.73 21.51 -8.85
CA ASN A 290 -14.83 21.53 -7.88
C ASN A 290 -14.80 22.69 -6.88
N GLY A 291 -14.64 23.91 -7.37
CA GLY A 291 -14.54 25.09 -6.51
C GLY A 291 -13.11 25.40 -6.05
N PHE A 292 -12.11 24.73 -6.64
CA PHE A 292 -10.70 24.98 -6.38
C PHE A 292 -10.09 25.85 -7.50
N ASN A 293 -9.39 26.92 -7.11
CA ASN A 293 -8.64 27.76 -8.04
C ASN A 293 -7.20 27.88 -7.54
N HIS A 294 -6.45 26.77 -7.67
CA HIS A 294 -5.10 26.62 -7.13
C HIS A 294 -4.17 26.00 -8.19
N VAL A 295 -2.89 26.36 -8.14
CA VAL A 295 -1.87 25.87 -9.08
C VAL A 295 -1.71 24.36 -9.01
N GLY A 296 -1.79 23.75 -7.80
CA GLY A 296 -1.82 22.30 -7.63
C GLY A 296 -2.94 21.66 -8.46
N VAL A 297 -4.22 21.95 -8.16
CA VAL A 297 -5.36 21.35 -8.86
C VAL A 297 -5.30 21.62 -10.37
N LEU A 298 -5.24 22.89 -10.78
CA LEU A 298 -5.32 23.21 -12.21
C LEU A 298 -4.09 22.72 -12.99
N GLY A 299 -2.92 22.66 -12.34
CA GLY A 299 -1.69 22.14 -12.93
C GLY A 299 -1.67 20.61 -13.04
N HIS A 300 -2.16 19.91 -12.03
CA HIS A 300 -2.35 18.46 -12.00
C HIS A 300 -3.28 18.00 -13.13
N GLU A 301 -4.47 18.60 -13.21
CA GLU A 301 -5.47 18.28 -14.23
C GLU A 301 -5.01 18.58 -15.67
N LEU A 302 -4.18 19.63 -15.84
CA LEU A 302 -3.54 19.89 -17.12
C LEU A 302 -2.41 18.88 -17.42
N GLY A 303 -1.77 18.29 -16.41
CA GLY A 303 -0.85 17.16 -16.53
C GLY A 303 -1.51 15.90 -17.10
N HIS A 304 -2.74 15.59 -16.70
CA HIS A 304 -3.53 14.53 -17.34
C HIS A 304 -3.71 14.79 -18.83
N ASN A 305 -4.05 16.03 -19.24
CA ASN A 305 -4.17 16.36 -20.65
C ASN A 305 -2.86 16.24 -21.45
N LEU A 306 -1.69 16.23 -20.80
CA LEU A 306 -0.39 15.94 -21.42
C LEU A 306 -0.09 14.43 -21.46
N GLY A 307 -0.93 13.61 -20.82
CA GLY A 307 -0.91 12.15 -20.85
C GLY A 307 -0.32 11.49 -19.61
N LEU A 308 -0.13 12.22 -18.51
CA LEU A 308 0.33 11.67 -17.21
C LEU A 308 -0.83 11.08 -16.40
N GLY A 309 -0.54 10.11 -15.54
CA GLY A 309 -1.41 9.72 -14.43
C GLY A 309 -0.86 10.20 -13.09
N HIS A 310 -1.36 9.62 -12.01
CA HIS A 310 -0.96 9.96 -10.66
C HIS A 310 0.42 9.44 -10.26
N SER A 311 1.03 10.12 -9.29
CA SER A 311 2.29 9.72 -8.65
C SER A 311 1.99 9.05 -7.30
N GLN A 312 2.16 7.73 -7.30
CA GLN A 312 1.75 6.80 -6.25
C GLN A 312 2.97 6.32 -5.45
N GLU A 313 2.75 5.80 -4.25
CA GLU A 313 3.74 4.94 -3.57
C GLU A 313 3.47 3.45 -3.90
N LEU A 314 4.53 2.66 -4.01
CA LEU A 314 4.45 1.20 -4.08
C LEU A 314 4.57 0.55 -2.69
N ASP A 315 3.45 0.12 -2.12
CA ASP A 315 3.43 -0.58 -0.84
C ASP A 315 3.64 -2.10 -1.04
N CYS A 316 4.87 -2.57 -0.89
CA CYS A 316 5.22 -3.99 -0.99
C CYS A 316 5.27 -4.66 0.39
N THR A 317 4.70 -5.87 0.50
CA THR A 317 4.67 -6.65 1.74
C THR A 317 4.93 -8.14 1.51
N VAL A 318 5.93 -8.69 2.19
CA VAL A 318 6.29 -10.11 2.15
C VAL A 318 6.09 -10.74 3.53
N GLY A 319 5.22 -11.74 3.64
CA GLY A 319 4.97 -12.45 4.91
C GLY A 319 4.38 -11.59 6.03
N GLY A 320 3.73 -10.47 5.70
CA GLY A 320 3.19 -9.50 6.66
C GLY A 320 4.21 -8.46 7.16
N VAL A 321 5.34 -8.32 6.47
CA VAL A 321 6.41 -7.34 6.72
C VAL A 321 6.55 -6.45 5.50
N ARG A 322 6.65 -5.13 5.70
CA ARG A 322 6.88 -4.15 4.63
C ARG A 322 8.30 -4.27 4.06
N VAL A 323 8.45 -4.07 2.76
CA VAL A 323 9.72 -4.20 2.03
C VAL A 323 9.82 -3.17 0.92
N THR A 324 11.04 -2.78 0.50
CA THR A 324 11.25 -1.78 -0.56
C THR A 324 10.76 -2.24 -1.93
N ASP A 325 10.91 -3.54 -2.25
CA ASP A 325 10.43 -4.11 -3.51
C ASP A 325 10.05 -5.59 -3.34
N ALA A 326 9.09 -6.05 -4.14
CA ALA A 326 8.63 -7.44 -4.18
C ALA A 326 8.02 -7.77 -5.57
N PRO A 327 7.72 -9.05 -5.88
CA PRO A 327 6.93 -9.37 -7.07
C PRO A 327 5.58 -8.62 -7.06
N ALA A 328 5.09 -8.19 -8.23
CA ALA A 328 3.95 -7.28 -8.36
C ALA A 328 2.71 -7.68 -7.54
N GLY A 329 2.34 -8.97 -7.53
CA GLY A 329 1.22 -9.51 -6.74
C GLY A 329 1.44 -9.54 -5.21
N SER A 330 2.56 -9.02 -4.70
CA SER A 330 2.85 -8.78 -3.28
C SER A 330 2.95 -7.27 -2.96
N CYS A 331 2.58 -6.41 -3.90
CA CYS A 331 2.56 -4.96 -3.75
C CYS A 331 1.20 -4.38 -4.11
N SER A 332 0.90 -3.19 -3.61
CA SER A 332 -0.27 -2.40 -3.97
C SER A 332 0.11 -0.92 -4.12
N ALA A 333 -0.53 -0.21 -5.05
CA ALA A 333 -0.40 1.23 -5.11
C ALA A 333 -1.07 1.89 -3.91
N ARG A 334 -0.45 2.92 -3.35
CA ARG A 334 -1.08 3.87 -2.44
C ARG A 334 -1.22 5.20 -3.15
N SER A 335 -2.48 5.54 -3.44
CA SER A 335 -2.84 6.59 -4.39
C SER A 335 -2.46 7.98 -3.86
N TYR A 336 -1.72 8.75 -4.65
CA TYR A 336 -1.21 10.10 -4.37
C TYR A 336 -0.10 10.23 -3.30
N TRP A 337 0.58 9.15 -2.88
CA TRP A 337 1.54 9.20 -1.77
C TRP A 337 2.94 9.72 -2.14
N ASP A 338 3.27 9.93 -3.43
CA ASP A 338 4.54 10.53 -3.85
C ASP A 338 4.52 12.06 -3.70
N THR A 339 4.55 12.54 -2.45
CA THR A 339 4.47 13.98 -2.09
C THR A 339 5.56 14.90 -2.69
N ASN A 340 6.47 14.36 -3.51
CA ASN A 340 7.46 15.10 -4.29
C ASN A 340 6.93 15.63 -5.64
N ASP A 341 5.73 15.24 -6.07
CA ASP A 341 5.28 15.41 -7.44
C ASP A 341 3.93 16.14 -7.54
N ILE A 342 3.71 16.93 -8.61
CA ILE A 342 2.42 17.62 -8.78
C ILE A 342 1.26 16.65 -9.05
N MET A 343 1.53 15.49 -9.65
CA MET A 343 0.56 14.43 -9.92
C MET A 343 0.26 13.56 -8.68
N ALA A 344 0.79 13.93 -7.51
CA ALA A 344 0.37 13.43 -6.20
C ALA A 344 -0.45 14.51 -5.46
N VAL A 345 -0.66 14.39 -4.14
CA VAL A 345 -1.32 15.46 -3.35
C VAL A 345 -0.43 16.70 -3.32
N SER A 346 -0.76 17.67 -4.19
CA SER A 346 0.09 18.83 -4.46
C SER A 346 -0.54 20.17 -4.06
N TRP A 347 -1.53 20.15 -3.16
CA TRP A 347 -2.35 21.33 -2.81
C TRP A 347 -1.58 22.46 -2.14
N SER A 348 -0.70 22.12 -1.20
CA SER A 348 0.14 23.09 -0.47
C SER A 348 1.52 23.26 -1.10
N HIS A 349 2.04 22.22 -1.76
CA HIS A 349 3.38 22.16 -2.31
C HIS A 349 3.34 21.44 -3.66
N GLN A 350 3.80 22.10 -4.73
CA GLN A 350 3.93 21.48 -6.05
C GLN A 350 5.41 21.17 -6.26
N GLY A 351 5.83 19.92 -6.05
CA GLY A 351 7.20 19.51 -6.33
C GLY A 351 7.50 19.37 -7.82
N PHE A 352 8.78 19.26 -8.17
CA PHE A 352 9.24 19.07 -9.54
C PHE A 352 8.68 17.75 -10.12
N LEU A 353 8.46 17.70 -11.43
CA LEU A 353 7.90 16.52 -12.07
C LEU A 353 8.90 15.36 -12.08
N ASN A 354 8.51 14.18 -11.61
CA ASN A 354 9.38 13.02 -11.46
C ASN A 354 9.93 12.48 -12.79
N ALA A 355 11.04 11.75 -12.69
CA ALA A 355 11.76 11.19 -13.82
C ALA A 355 10.92 10.26 -14.70
N SER A 356 10.03 9.41 -14.16
CA SER A 356 9.14 8.57 -14.98
C SER A 356 8.14 9.40 -15.78
N HIS A 357 7.58 10.47 -15.20
CA HIS A 357 6.72 11.40 -15.94
C HIS A 357 7.50 12.23 -16.98
N LEU A 358 8.74 12.65 -16.68
CA LEU A 358 9.62 13.30 -17.66
C LEU A 358 10.03 12.37 -18.81
N ARG A 359 10.33 11.09 -18.53
CA ARG A 359 10.58 10.04 -19.52
C ARG A 359 9.37 9.86 -20.43
N ARG A 360 8.18 9.76 -19.85
CA ARG A 360 6.90 9.62 -20.54
C ARG A 360 6.58 10.80 -21.47
N LEU A 361 6.98 12.01 -21.09
CA LEU A 361 6.89 13.21 -21.94
C LEU A 361 8.06 13.38 -22.93
N GLY A 362 9.07 12.50 -22.91
CA GLY A 362 10.26 12.57 -23.78
C GLY A 362 11.30 13.62 -23.37
N LEU A 363 11.21 14.17 -22.16
CA LEU A 363 11.96 15.35 -21.70
C LEU A 363 13.35 15.05 -21.11
N LEU A 364 13.77 13.78 -21.11
CA LEU A 364 15.11 13.33 -20.73
C LEU A 364 15.98 12.90 -21.94
N ALA A 365 15.53 13.16 -23.17
CA ALA A 365 16.32 12.92 -24.38
C ALA A 365 17.66 13.69 -24.38
N GLY A 366 18.63 13.21 -25.17
CA GLY A 366 19.93 13.88 -25.32
C GLY A 366 20.92 13.66 -24.16
N GLY A 367 20.75 12.58 -23.38
CA GLY A 367 21.63 12.24 -22.25
C GLY A 367 21.10 12.67 -20.87
N GLY A 368 19.83 13.08 -20.77
CA GLY A 368 19.14 13.30 -19.50
C GLY A 368 18.81 12.00 -18.75
N ASP A 369 18.78 10.88 -19.46
CA ASP A 369 18.58 9.52 -18.93
C ASP A 369 19.73 8.60 -19.36
N LEU A 370 20.11 7.67 -18.49
CA LEU A 370 21.05 6.60 -18.77
C LEU A 370 20.34 5.26 -18.60
N GLU A 371 20.20 4.51 -19.70
CA GLU A 371 19.72 3.12 -19.74
C GLU A 371 20.93 2.18 -19.98
N PRO A 372 21.67 1.75 -18.93
CA PRO A 372 22.85 0.91 -19.09
C PRO A 372 22.48 -0.57 -19.26
N THR A 373 23.32 -1.32 -19.97
CA THR A 373 23.16 -2.78 -20.15
C THR A 373 24.21 -3.60 -19.36
N THR A 374 25.05 -2.94 -18.57
CA THR A 374 26.10 -3.55 -17.73
C THR A 374 26.22 -2.78 -16.42
N SER A 375 26.51 -3.47 -15.30
CA SER A 375 26.78 -2.82 -14.00
C SER A 375 27.84 -1.72 -14.09
N GLY A 376 27.66 -0.65 -13.32
CA GLY A 376 28.55 0.51 -13.36
C GLY A 376 28.27 1.52 -12.25
N THR A 377 28.76 2.74 -12.42
CA THR A 377 28.55 3.87 -11.50
C THR A 377 28.09 5.07 -12.32
N ALA A 378 27.13 5.84 -11.81
CA ALA A 378 26.64 7.08 -12.41
C ALA A 378 26.74 8.23 -11.40
N THR A 379 26.78 9.46 -11.91
CA THR A 379 26.53 10.66 -11.10
C THR A 379 25.28 11.33 -11.64
N ILE A 380 24.22 11.35 -10.82
CA ILE A 380 22.91 11.88 -11.15
C ILE A 380 22.84 13.31 -10.62
N ALA A 381 22.65 14.29 -11.51
CA ALA A 381 22.43 15.68 -11.17
C ALA A 381 21.02 15.87 -10.55
N PRO A 382 20.80 16.91 -9.73
CA PRO A 382 19.47 17.20 -9.20
C PRO A 382 18.45 17.37 -10.32
N LEU A 383 17.30 16.70 -10.20
CA LEU A 383 16.24 16.66 -11.20
C LEU A 383 15.76 18.07 -11.55
N GLU A 384 15.59 18.89 -10.52
CA GLU A 384 15.15 20.28 -10.58
C GLU A 384 16.20 21.24 -11.18
N GLY A 385 17.46 20.78 -11.33
CA GLY A 385 18.51 21.50 -12.05
C GLY A 385 18.34 21.48 -13.58
N GLY A 386 17.38 20.70 -14.10
CA GLY A 386 16.91 20.73 -15.49
C GLY A 386 17.91 20.29 -16.58
N THR A 387 19.17 20.01 -16.22
CA THR A 387 20.27 19.74 -17.15
C THR A 387 21.16 18.60 -16.65
N GLY A 388 21.98 18.03 -17.55
CA GLY A 388 22.82 16.87 -17.25
C GLY A 388 22.02 15.57 -17.12
N LEU A 389 22.71 14.51 -16.66
CA LEU A 389 22.12 13.20 -16.38
C LEU A 389 21.24 13.31 -15.12
N ARG A 390 19.92 13.16 -15.27
CA ARG A 390 18.93 13.37 -14.21
C ARG A 390 18.16 12.10 -13.82
N ALA A 391 18.19 11.08 -14.68
CA ALA A 391 17.67 9.75 -14.39
C ALA A 391 18.68 8.65 -14.75
N LEU A 392 18.66 7.59 -13.96
CA LEU A 392 19.32 6.32 -14.27
C LEU A 392 18.24 5.24 -14.29
N THR A 393 17.98 4.66 -15.45
CA THR A 393 16.92 3.67 -15.63
C THR A 393 17.50 2.27 -15.77
N LEU A 394 17.26 1.42 -14.77
CA LEU A 394 17.76 0.05 -14.70
C LEU A 394 16.65 -0.92 -15.11
N ASP A 395 16.90 -1.73 -16.14
CA ASP A 395 15.92 -2.66 -16.73
C ASP A 395 16.31 -4.11 -16.41
N ASP A 396 15.38 -4.90 -15.84
CA ASP A 396 15.56 -6.34 -15.58
C ASP A 396 14.95 -7.24 -16.67
N GLY A 397 14.31 -6.63 -17.69
CA GLY A 397 13.58 -7.26 -18.78
C GLY A 397 12.06 -7.38 -18.55
N ALA A 398 11.58 -7.22 -17.30
CA ALA A 398 10.15 -7.27 -16.93
C ALA A 398 9.71 -6.05 -16.10
N THR A 399 10.64 -5.24 -15.62
CA THR A 399 10.42 -4.05 -14.80
C THR A 399 11.58 -3.08 -15.01
N LYS A 400 11.27 -1.78 -15.07
CA LYS A 400 12.29 -0.73 -15.01
C LYS A 400 12.27 -0.04 -13.65
N TYR A 401 13.45 0.30 -13.15
CA TYR A 401 13.66 1.08 -11.94
C TYR A 401 14.33 2.40 -12.33
N VAL A 402 13.58 3.49 -12.23
CA VAL A 402 14.02 4.85 -12.57
C VAL A 402 14.53 5.51 -11.30
N VAL A 403 15.83 5.70 -11.22
CA VAL A 403 16.53 6.35 -10.11
C VAL A 403 16.69 7.84 -10.44
N GLU A 404 16.24 8.71 -9.55
CA GLU A 404 16.41 10.17 -9.64
C GLU A 404 17.05 10.73 -8.37
N PHE A 405 17.58 11.95 -8.43
CA PHE A 405 18.12 12.67 -7.28
C PHE A 405 17.43 14.03 -7.14
N ARG A 406 17.01 14.38 -5.92
CA ARG A 406 16.38 15.68 -5.61
C ARG A 406 17.15 16.43 -4.53
N GLN A 407 17.20 17.75 -4.64
CA GLN A 407 17.63 18.63 -3.55
C GLN A 407 16.51 19.63 -3.22
N PRO A 408 16.50 20.22 -2.01
CA PRO A 408 15.52 21.22 -1.62
C PRO A 408 15.88 22.58 -2.27
N THR A 409 15.86 22.65 -3.60
CA THR A 409 16.22 23.82 -4.41
C THR A 409 15.21 24.04 -5.53
N GLY A 410 15.26 25.20 -6.21
CA GLY A 410 14.34 25.48 -7.34
C GLY A 410 12.87 25.28 -6.98
N GLN A 411 12.17 24.44 -7.76
CA GLN A 411 10.77 24.06 -7.53
C GLN A 411 10.56 23.28 -6.21
N ASP A 412 11.59 22.58 -5.72
CA ASP A 412 11.56 21.75 -4.51
C ASP A 412 12.09 22.48 -3.26
N ALA A 413 12.37 23.78 -3.35
CA ALA A 413 12.90 24.59 -2.24
C ALA A 413 12.05 24.54 -0.95
N TRP A 414 10.74 24.31 -1.08
CA TRP A 414 9.78 24.15 0.02
C TRP A 414 10.03 22.93 0.90
N MET A 415 10.77 21.91 0.42
CA MET A 415 11.16 20.73 1.22
C MET A 415 12.07 21.12 2.40
N SER A 416 12.82 22.22 2.28
CA SER A 416 13.68 22.73 3.36
C SER A 416 12.91 23.24 4.58
N SER A 417 11.67 23.70 4.38
CA SER A 417 10.81 24.27 5.42
C SER A 417 9.71 23.34 5.91
N ASN A 418 9.49 22.21 5.23
CA ASN A 418 8.40 21.28 5.51
C ASN A 418 8.90 19.82 5.65
N PRO A 419 9.84 19.52 6.57
CA PRO A 419 10.38 18.17 6.72
C PRO A 419 9.25 17.17 7.05
N GLY A 420 9.12 16.14 6.19
CA GLY A 420 8.04 15.15 6.22
C GLY A 420 7.18 15.18 4.95
N TRP A 421 6.89 16.37 4.43
CA TRP A 421 6.30 16.52 3.09
C TRP A 421 7.44 16.55 2.08
N GLY A 422 7.44 15.64 1.10
CA GLY A 422 8.58 15.42 0.20
C GLY A 422 9.81 14.83 0.90
N SER A 423 10.78 14.37 0.11
CA SER A 423 12.03 13.78 0.61
C SER A 423 13.20 14.11 -0.33
N PRO A 424 14.20 14.89 0.12
CA PRO A 424 15.42 15.11 -0.65
C PRO A 424 16.33 13.88 -0.61
N GLY A 425 17.22 13.77 -1.59
CA GLY A 425 18.12 12.62 -1.77
C GLY A 425 17.77 11.79 -3.00
N VAL A 426 18.34 10.59 -3.10
CA VAL A 426 18.02 9.65 -4.19
C VAL A 426 16.69 8.94 -3.94
N THR A 427 15.79 8.93 -4.93
CA THR A 427 14.54 8.15 -4.89
C THR A 427 14.48 7.20 -6.09
N VAL A 428 13.64 6.16 -6.00
CA VAL A 428 13.47 5.16 -7.06
C VAL A 428 11.99 5.00 -7.37
N ARG A 429 11.63 5.06 -8.65
CA ARG A 429 10.29 4.71 -9.13
C ARG A 429 10.34 3.42 -9.94
N ARG A 430 9.27 2.64 -9.86
CA ARG A 430 9.12 1.38 -10.60
C ARG A 430 8.13 1.55 -11.75
N GLU A 431 8.55 1.18 -12.96
CA GLU A 431 7.70 1.10 -14.14
C GLU A 431 7.41 -0.39 -14.45
N PHE A 432 6.14 -0.76 -14.55
CA PHE A 432 5.71 -2.15 -14.76
C PHE A 432 5.51 -2.47 -16.25
N ASP A 433 6.01 -3.63 -16.71
CA ASP A 433 5.46 -4.28 -17.90
C ASP A 433 4.08 -4.84 -17.56
N LEU A 434 3.03 -4.15 -18.01
CA LEU A 434 1.64 -4.55 -17.73
C LEU A 434 1.23 -5.89 -18.36
N SER A 435 2.04 -6.49 -19.24
CA SER A 435 1.77 -7.83 -19.78
C SER A 435 2.11 -8.97 -18.81
N GLN A 436 2.78 -8.67 -17.69
CA GLN A 436 3.24 -9.65 -16.73
C GLN A 436 2.13 -10.14 -15.76
N PRO A 437 2.25 -11.35 -15.17
CA PRO A 437 1.30 -11.82 -14.17
C PRO A 437 1.31 -10.94 -12.91
N GLY A 438 0.11 -10.52 -12.47
CA GLY A 438 -0.06 -9.77 -11.22
C GLY A 438 0.13 -8.26 -11.32
N THR A 439 0.24 -7.70 -12.53
CA THR A 439 0.35 -6.24 -12.75
C THR A 439 -0.98 -5.54 -13.06
N SER A 440 -2.11 -6.26 -13.04
CA SER A 440 -3.42 -5.74 -13.47
C SER A 440 -4.02 -4.63 -12.60
N SER A 441 -3.40 -4.33 -11.45
CA SER A 441 -3.75 -3.21 -10.56
C SER A 441 -2.85 -1.98 -10.72
N PHE A 442 -1.97 -1.99 -11.74
CA PHE A 442 -1.06 -0.88 -12.05
C PHE A 442 -1.29 -0.38 -13.48
N ASN A 443 -0.82 0.83 -13.75
CA ASN A 443 -1.08 1.58 -14.95
C ASN A 443 0.24 2.11 -15.55
N ALA A 444 0.36 2.14 -16.87
CA ALA A 444 1.57 2.54 -17.57
C ALA A 444 1.70 4.07 -17.74
N ILE A 445 0.74 4.82 -17.20
CA ILE A 445 0.73 6.29 -17.21
C ILE A 445 1.05 6.90 -15.84
N GLU A 446 0.88 6.12 -14.77
CA GLU A 446 1.19 6.46 -13.37
C GLU A 446 2.68 6.21 -13.08
N SER A 447 3.15 6.73 -11.95
CA SER A 447 4.46 6.42 -11.40
C SER A 447 4.36 5.83 -9.99
N TYR A 448 5.29 4.95 -9.61
CA TYR A 448 5.23 4.19 -8.36
C TYR A 448 6.55 4.33 -7.60
N VAL A 449 6.65 5.27 -6.66
CA VAL A 449 7.86 5.49 -5.84
C VAL A 449 8.00 4.37 -4.79
N LEU A 450 9.23 3.86 -4.64
CA LEU A 450 9.55 2.83 -3.65
C LEU A 450 9.76 3.44 -2.26
N ASP A 451 9.39 2.69 -1.23
CA ASP A 451 9.74 3.01 0.15
C ASP A 451 11.25 2.78 0.37
N GLY A 452 11.97 3.84 0.72
CA GLY A 452 13.41 3.83 0.99
C GLY A 452 13.76 3.44 2.42
N ASP A 453 12.83 3.54 3.36
CA ASP A 453 12.97 3.02 4.72
C ASP A 453 11.69 2.29 5.24
N PRO A 454 11.33 1.12 4.66
CA PRO A 454 10.19 0.32 5.11
C PRO A 454 10.29 -0.27 6.52
N ALA A 455 11.38 0.01 7.25
CA ALA A 455 11.45 -0.22 8.67
C ALA A 455 10.66 0.84 9.47
N THR A 456 10.51 2.04 8.93
CA THR A 456 9.71 3.11 9.52
C THR A 456 8.22 2.77 9.50
N THR A 457 7.54 3.07 10.60
CA THR A 457 6.08 3.10 10.58
C THR A 457 5.64 4.38 9.91
N ASP A 458 4.78 4.26 8.92
CA ASP A 458 4.10 5.36 8.25
C ASP A 458 2.63 5.45 8.76
N PRO A 459 2.39 6.15 9.89
CA PRO A 459 1.08 6.15 10.55
C PRO A 459 0.08 7.12 9.89
N SER A 460 0.52 7.98 8.98
CA SER A 460 -0.30 9.01 8.36
C SER A 460 0.39 9.58 7.12
N PHE A 461 -0.42 9.87 6.09
CA PHE A 461 -0.02 10.55 4.87
C PHE A 461 0.99 11.69 5.10
N GLY A 462 2.08 11.71 4.32
CA GLY A 462 3.15 12.70 4.47
C GLY A 462 4.14 12.44 5.61
N ASN A 463 4.33 11.17 6.01
CA ASN A 463 5.46 10.72 6.84
C ASN A 463 6.33 9.65 6.14
N LEU A 464 6.14 9.48 4.83
CA LEU A 464 6.81 8.46 4.03
C LEU A 464 8.28 8.81 3.78
N SER A 465 9.17 7.81 3.94
CA SER A 465 10.61 7.95 3.68
C SER A 465 11.01 7.32 2.36
N VAL A 466 10.77 7.99 1.23
CA VAL A 466 11.13 7.47 -0.12
C VAL A 466 12.62 7.55 -0.46
N THR A 467 13.42 8.26 0.35
CA THR A 467 14.86 8.43 0.10
C THR A 467 15.63 7.15 0.40
N MET A 468 16.42 6.69 -0.57
CA MET A 468 17.28 5.51 -0.46
C MET A 468 18.47 5.77 0.49
N PRO A 469 18.84 4.81 1.34
CA PRO A 469 19.92 5.01 2.31
C PRO A 469 21.30 5.05 1.64
N THR A 470 22.17 5.90 2.17
CA THR A 470 23.55 6.02 1.68
C THR A 470 24.46 4.91 2.22
N GLY A 471 25.42 4.50 1.40
CA GLY A 471 26.46 3.53 1.74
C GLY A 471 26.08 2.06 1.63
N VAL A 472 24.80 1.73 1.40
CA VAL A 472 24.27 0.35 1.44
C VAL A 472 23.70 -0.08 0.08
N TRP A 473 23.80 -1.37 -0.24
CA TRP A 473 23.17 -1.95 -1.43
C TRP A 473 21.69 -2.26 -1.17
N ILE A 474 20.79 -1.71 -1.97
CA ILE A 474 19.39 -2.10 -2.03
C ILE A 474 19.24 -3.09 -3.19
N ASP A 475 18.82 -4.31 -2.88
CA ASP A 475 18.53 -5.34 -3.88
C ASP A 475 17.07 -5.24 -4.34
N LEU A 476 16.88 -5.16 -5.65
CA LEU A 476 15.62 -4.96 -6.35
C LEU A 476 15.39 -6.11 -7.34
N ALA A 477 14.16 -6.28 -7.82
CA ALA A 477 13.81 -7.29 -8.83
C ALA A 477 14.23 -8.72 -8.45
N ASP A 478 13.99 -9.14 -7.20
CA ASP A 478 14.47 -10.43 -6.67
C ASP A 478 15.99 -10.60 -6.89
N GLN A 479 16.74 -9.57 -6.46
CA GLN A 479 18.19 -9.42 -6.56
C GLN A 479 18.77 -9.33 -7.99
N ARG A 480 17.95 -9.25 -9.05
CA ARG A 480 18.45 -9.05 -10.42
C ARG A 480 18.90 -7.62 -10.72
N VAL A 481 18.45 -6.65 -9.92
CA VAL A 481 18.92 -5.27 -9.94
C VAL A 481 19.45 -4.93 -8.55
N GLY A 482 20.45 -4.06 -8.48
CA GLY A 482 20.91 -3.51 -7.21
C GLY A 482 21.35 -2.06 -7.37
N ILE A 483 21.10 -1.23 -6.37
CA ILE A 483 21.60 0.15 -6.31
C ILE A 483 22.30 0.41 -4.98
N ARG A 484 23.25 1.35 -4.96
CA ARG A 484 23.87 1.87 -3.75
C ARG A 484 24.20 3.33 -3.96
N VAL A 485 23.62 4.19 -3.12
CA VAL A 485 23.97 5.62 -3.11
C VAL A 485 25.30 5.76 -2.38
N THR A 486 26.37 6.06 -3.11
CA THR A 486 27.74 6.06 -2.58
C THR A 486 28.07 7.38 -1.88
N SER A 487 27.55 8.50 -2.38
CA SER A 487 27.66 9.84 -1.78
C SER A 487 26.68 10.82 -2.42
N GLU A 488 26.19 11.80 -1.67
CA GLU A 488 25.34 12.88 -2.17
C GLU A 488 25.96 14.26 -1.94
N SER A 489 25.63 15.22 -2.81
CA SER A 489 26.02 16.62 -2.69
C SER A 489 25.04 17.50 -3.46
N ALA A 490 25.07 18.82 -3.24
CA ALA A 490 24.27 19.77 -4.02
C ALA A 490 24.55 19.74 -5.54
N ALA A 491 25.67 19.16 -5.97
CA ALA A 491 26.01 19.00 -7.40
C ALA A 491 25.52 17.67 -8.01
N GLY A 492 25.09 16.71 -7.19
CA GLY A 492 24.64 15.39 -7.63
C GLY A 492 24.90 14.26 -6.63
N ALA A 493 24.24 13.13 -6.87
CA ALA A 493 24.43 11.86 -6.16
C ALA A 493 25.24 10.88 -7.01
N VAL A 494 26.22 10.22 -6.40
CA VAL A 494 26.99 9.12 -6.99
C VAL A 494 26.27 7.82 -6.63
N VAL A 495 25.85 7.05 -7.64
CA VAL A 495 25.11 5.80 -7.49
C VAL A 495 25.89 4.67 -8.16
N ASP A 496 26.35 3.71 -7.37
CA ASP A 496 26.75 2.39 -7.87
C ASP A 496 25.50 1.58 -8.21
N TYR A 497 25.47 0.94 -9.38
CA TYR A 497 24.35 0.10 -9.81
C TYR A 497 24.83 -1.24 -10.37
N ARG A 498 24.01 -2.28 -10.17
CA ARG A 498 24.25 -3.66 -10.57
C ARG A 498 23.10 -4.16 -11.44
N LEU A 499 23.46 -4.82 -12.54
CA LEU A 499 22.56 -5.61 -13.37
C LEU A 499 23.01 -7.07 -13.33
N GLY A 500 22.13 -7.96 -12.87
CA GLY A 500 22.43 -9.34 -12.51
C GLY A 500 22.50 -9.59 -11.01
N LEU A 501 22.77 -10.85 -10.64
CA LEU A 501 22.76 -11.32 -9.24
C LEU A 501 23.92 -10.72 -8.43
N PRO A 502 23.83 -10.66 -7.08
CA PRO A 502 24.88 -10.09 -6.24
C PRO A 502 26.25 -10.75 -6.40
N SER A 503 26.29 -12.02 -6.80
CA SER A 503 27.51 -12.78 -7.07
C SER A 503 28.28 -12.36 -8.34
N THR A 504 27.72 -11.49 -9.19
CA THR A 504 28.37 -11.03 -10.44
C THR A 504 29.08 -9.68 -10.30
N ASP A 505 28.92 -8.96 -9.18
CA ASP A 505 29.53 -7.64 -8.97
C ASP A 505 30.54 -7.64 -7.81
N PRO A 506 31.85 -7.41 -8.07
CA PRO A 506 32.86 -7.40 -7.01
C PRO A 506 32.74 -6.20 -6.05
N ARG A 507 31.90 -5.21 -6.35
CA ARG A 507 31.58 -4.08 -5.45
C ARG A 507 30.41 -4.39 -4.52
N TYR A 508 29.71 -5.51 -4.72
CA TYR A 508 28.61 -5.89 -3.86
C TYR A 508 29.12 -6.24 -2.46
N ALA A 509 28.54 -5.57 -1.47
CA ALA A 509 28.66 -5.93 -0.08
C ALA A 509 27.23 -6.15 0.44
N PRO A 510 26.92 -7.33 1.02
CA PRO A 510 25.59 -7.58 1.54
C PRO A 510 25.25 -6.56 2.63
N PRO A 511 24.00 -6.06 2.67
CA PRO A 511 23.59 -5.09 3.68
C PRO A 511 23.90 -5.54 5.11
N PRO A 512 24.22 -4.59 6.02
CA PRO A 512 24.36 -4.89 7.43
C PRO A 512 23.09 -5.57 7.96
N ARG A 513 23.21 -6.86 8.31
CA ARG A 513 22.10 -7.64 8.85
C ARG A 513 21.62 -7.06 10.19
N PRO A 514 20.31 -7.14 10.49
CA PRO A 514 19.77 -6.59 11.72
C PRO A 514 20.32 -7.35 12.93
N THR A 515 20.87 -6.64 13.91
CA THR A 515 21.34 -7.24 15.16
C THR A 515 20.18 -7.47 16.12
N VAL A 516 20.23 -8.58 16.87
CA VAL A 516 19.21 -8.94 17.87
C VAL A 516 19.86 -8.99 19.25
N SER A 517 19.25 -8.31 20.23
CA SER A 517 19.74 -8.33 21.61
C SER A 517 19.76 -9.76 22.16
N THR A 518 20.70 -10.05 23.07
CA THR A 518 20.60 -11.28 23.87
C THR A 518 19.28 -11.26 24.65
N PRO A 519 18.40 -12.27 24.53
CA PRO A 519 17.11 -12.24 25.20
C PRO A 519 17.30 -12.36 26.72
N VAL A 520 16.75 -11.39 27.46
CA VAL A 520 16.79 -11.37 28.92
C VAL A 520 15.50 -11.98 29.45
N GLY A 521 15.62 -13.00 30.30
CA GLY A 521 14.49 -13.71 30.89
C GLY A 521 14.38 -13.48 32.39
N HIS A 522 13.15 -13.38 32.87
CA HIS A 522 12.81 -13.25 34.29
C HIS A 522 11.64 -14.17 34.67
N LEU A 523 11.47 -14.41 35.96
CA LEU A 523 10.29 -15.10 36.49
C LEU A 523 9.04 -14.22 36.27
N THR A 524 7.94 -14.84 35.82
CA THR A 524 6.66 -14.14 35.64
C THR A 524 5.54 -14.88 36.33
N ARG A 525 4.42 -14.22 36.62
CA ARG A 525 3.31 -14.87 37.33
C ARG A 525 2.59 -15.91 36.47
N GLY A 526 2.15 -17.00 37.09
CA GLY A 526 1.31 -18.00 36.42
C GLY A 526 1.40 -19.40 37.01
N THR A 527 0.71 -20.35 36.38
CA THR A 527 0.59 -21.73 36.88
C THR A 527 1.93 -22.48 36.78
N ALA A 528 2.52 -22.81 37.93
CA ALA A 528 3.64 -23.74 38.01
C ALA A 528 3.14 -25.19 37.83
N ALA A 529 4.01 -26.10 37.38
CA ALA A 529 3.64 -27.49 37.15
C ALA A 529 4.75 -28.47 37.54
N VAL A 530 4.37 -29.65 38.02
CA VAL A 530 5.29 -30.78 38.18
C VAL A 530 5.53 -31.42 36.81
N GLY A 531 6.74 -31.33 36.28
CA GLY A 531 7.14 -32.01 35.05
C GLY A 531 7.83 -33.35 35.33
N ARG A 532 7.84 -34.27 34.33
CA ARG A 532 8.48 -35.61 34.44
C ARG A 532 9.94 -35.61 34.90
N ALA A 533 10.64 -34.48 34.79
CA ALA A 533 12.02 -34.34 35.23
C ALA A 533 12.27 -32.96 35.87
N GLY A 534 11.35 -32.55 36.75
CA GLY A 534 11.51 -31.43 37.68
C GLY A 534 10.36 -30.42 37.66
N PRO A 535 10.31 -29.53 38.68
CA PRO A 535 9.39 -28.40 38.70
C PRO A 535 9.57 -27.49 37.48
N ALA A 536 8.46 -27.07 36.88
CA ALA A 536 8.41 -26.19 35.72
C ALA A 536 7.68 -24.88 36.05
N VAL A 537 8.40 -23.76 35.94
CA VAL A 537 7.98 -22.45 36.45
C VAL A 537 7.83 -21.44 35.30
N PRO A 538 6.80 -20.58 35.35
CA PRO A 538 6.55 -19.57 34.32
C PRO A 538 7.64 -18.50 34.26
N VAL A 539 8.04 -18.14 33.03
CA VAL A 539 8.99 -17.09 32.71
C VAL A 539 8.47 -16.18 31.60
N ARG A 540 8.94 -14.94 31.58
CA ARG A 540 8.86 -14.05 30.43
C ARG A 540 10.28 -13.72 30.00
N TRP A 541 10.57 -13.80 28.71
CA TRP A 541 11.80 -13.23 28.14
C TRP A 541 11.46 -12.19 27.08
N ALA A 542 12.32 -11.19 26.96
CA ALA A 542 12.21 -10.11 26.00
C ALA A 542 13.53 -9.92 25.25
N TRP A 543 13.44 -9.39 24.03
CA TRP A 543 14.57 -9.01 23.19
C TRP A 543 14.18 -7.81 22.32
N SER A 544 15.16 -7.08 21.82
CA SER A 544 14.97 -6.03 20.82
C SER A 544 15.78 -6.34 19.56
N VAL A 545 15.34 -5.77 18.43
CA VAL A 545 16.22 -5.55 17.27
C VAL A 545 17.02 -4.28 17.57
N THR A 546 18.35 -4.39 17.61
CA THR A 546 19.26 -3.33 18.10
C THR A 546 19.91 -2.52 16.99
N THR A 547 19.84 -3.00 15.74
CA THR A 547 20.10 -2.20 14.53
C THR A 547 19.09 -2.60 13.47
N PRO A 548 18.51 -1.65 12.72
CA PRO A 548 17.81 -1.96 11.48
C PRO A 548 18.65 -2.77 10.50
N ALA A 549 17.97 -3.50 9.62
CA ALA A 549 18.59 -3.88 8.37
C ALA A 549 18.61 -2.61 7.51
N ALA A 550 19.78 -2.22 7.04
CA ALA A 550 19.93 -0.95 6.33
C ALA A 550 19.46 -1.01 4.85
N ASP A 551 18.70 -2.05 4.52
CA ASP A 551 18.01 -2.29 3.25
C ASP A 551 16.49 -2.15 3.36
N GLY A 552 15.97 -1.71 4.52
CA GLY A 552 14.53 -1.46 4.75
C GLY A 552 13.65 -2.71 4.92
N VAL A 553 14.09 -3.88 4.47
CA VAL A 553 13.28 -5.12 4.38
C VAL A 553 13.07 -5.81 5.75
N SER A 554 13.66 -5.29 6.83
CA SER A 554 13.40 -5.76 8.19
C SER A 554 12.59 -4.71 8.95
N PRO A 555 11.47 -5.08 9.61
CA PRO A 555 10.64 -4.13 10.33
C PRO A 555 11.41 -3.69 11.58
N ALA A 556 12.05 -2.54 11.48
CA ALA A 556 13.08 -2.11 12.41
C ALA A 556 12.95 -0.66 12.89
N THR A 557 11.72 -0.16 12.91
CA THR A 557 11.23 0.39 14.18
C THR A 557 11.65 -0.56 15.31
N VAL A 558 12.34 -0.04 16.32
CA VAL A 558 13.01 -0.82 17.39
C VAL A 558 12.00 -1.71 18.11
N THR A 559 11.86 -2.95 17.61
CA THR A 559 10.74 -3.81 17.98
C THR A 559 11.09 -4.64 19.20
N ASN A 560 10.38 -4.39 20.29
CA ASN A 560 10.48 -5.15 21.54
C ASN A 560 9.64 -6.43 21.45
N GLY A 561 10.29 -7.55 21.12
CA GLY A 561 9.68 -8.87 21.18
C GLY A 561 9.63 -9.41 22.60
N TYR A 562 8.54 -10.11 22.96
CA TYR A 562 8.51 -10.91 24.19
C TYR A 562 7.78 -12.24 23.99
N ARG A 563 8.15 -13.24 24.79
CA ARG A 563 7.45 -14.53 24.87
C ARG A 563 7.29 -14.96 26.32
N VAL A 564 6.26 -15.75 26.58
CA VAL A 564 5.98 -16.39 27.87
C VAL A 564 6.11 -17.90 27.68
N GLY A 565 6.74 -18.57 28.63
CA GLY A 565 6.94 -20.02 28.58
C GLY A 565 7.22 -20.59 29.97
N LYS A 566 7.77 -21.79 30.03
CA LYS A 566 8.18 -22.42 31.29
C LYS A 566 9.62 -22.93 31.23
N VAL A 567 10.38 -22.72 32.29
CA VAL A 567 11.72 -23.28 32.50
C VAL A 567 11.69 -24.31 33.61
N ARG A 568 12.73 -25.15 33.68
CA ARG A 568 12.93 -26.06 34.80
C ARG A 568 13.63 -25.35 35.95
N ALA A 569 13.10 -25.52 37.15
CA ALA A 569 13.70 -25.09 38.41
C ALA A 569 13.87 -26.35 39.29
N PRO A 570 15.04 -27.03 39.25
CA PRO A 570 15.25 -28.26 40.03
C PRO A 570 15.37 -27.95 41.53
N LEU A 571 15.23 -29.00 42.35
CA LEU A 571 15.46 -28.97 43.81
C LEU A 571 16.95 -28.82 44.19
N VAL A 572 17.84 -29.22 43.29
CA VAL A 572 19.30 -29.32 43.51
C VAL A 572 20.01 -28.69 42.32
N GLY A 573 20.95 -27.79 42.59
CA GLY A 573 21.71 -27.06 41.58
C GLY A 573 20.88 -26.06 40.76
N TRP A 574 21.50 -25.47 39.76
CA TRP A 574 20.86 -24.53 38.84
C TRP A 574 20.71 -25.17 37.46
N THR A 575 19.50 -25.17 36.88
CA THR A 575 19.32 -25.54 35.47
C THR A 575 19.37 -24.30 34.61
N SER A 576 20.32 -24.23 33.68
CA SER A 576 20.31 -23.23 32.62
C SER A 576 19.34 -23.67 31.51
N THR A 577 18.36 -22.82 31.21
CA THR A 577 17.46 -22.99 30.06
C THR A 577 17.80 -21.91 29.02
N PRO A 578 18.12 -22.28 27.76
CA PRO A 578 18.35 -21.30 26.71
C PRO A 578 17.03 -20.74 26.16
N PHE A 579 17.03 -19.46 25.82
CA PHE A 579 15.99 -18.80 25.04
C PHE A 579 16.60 -18.29 23.74
N ARG A 580 15.98 -18.61 22.60
CA ARG A 580 16.38 -18.07 21.30
C ARG A 580 15.48 -16.89 20.94
N ALA A 581 16.09 -15.72 20.77
CA ALA A 581 15.53 -14.62 20.00
C ALA A 581 15.94 -14.81 18.53
N ALA A 582 15.08 -14.42 17.59
CA ALA A 582 15.40 -14.44 16.18
C ALA A 582 14.68 -13.31 15.44
N ALA A 583 15.34 -12.79 14.41
CA ALA A 583 14.79 -11.92 13.39
C ALA A 583 15.11 -12.53 12.02
N ARG A 584 14.31 -12.22 11.00
CA ARG A 584 14.71 -12.44 9.60
C ARG A 584 15.34 -11.17 9.06
N ALA A 585 16.39 -11.32 8.26
CA ALA A 585 16.89 -10.28 7.39
C ALA A 585 16.16 -10.30 6.04
N SER A 586 16.44 -9.29 5.21
CA SER A 586 15.99 -9.10 3.83
C SER A 586 16.14 -10.34 2.95
N ASP A 587 17.35 -10.91 2.93
CA ASP A 587 17.75 -12.12 2.22
C ASP A 587 17.10 -13.42 2.73
N GLY A 588 16.08 -13.31 3.58
CA GLY A 588 15.35 -14.40 4.22
C GLY A 588 16.13 -15.11 5.33
N SER A 589 17.41 -14.77 5.55
CA SER A 589 18.27 -15.42 6.54
C SER A 589 17.82 -15.11 7.97
N LEU A 590 18.11 -16.03 8.89
CA LEU A 590 17.74 -15.90 10.30
C LEU A 590 18.94 -15.41 11.13
N VAL A 591 18.86 -14.17 11.62
CA VAL A 591 19.73 -13.70 12.70
C VAL A 591 19.15 -14.18 14.02
N SER A 592 19.97 -14.76 14.91
CA SER A 592 19.48 -15.21 16.21
C SER A 592 20.48 -15.00 17.33
N ALA A 593 19.96 -14.65 18.51
CA ALA A 593 20.71 -14.51 19.75
C ALA A 593 20.17 -15.50 20.78
N VAL A 594 21.07 -16.09 21.58
CA VAL A 594 20.70 -17.04 22.64
C VAL A 594 21.04 -16.46 23.99
N GLY A 595 20.01 -16.24 24.80
CA GLY A 595 20.11 -15.87 26.21
C GLY A 595 19.89 -17.09 27.09
N HIS A 596 20.35 -17.02 28.34
CA HIS A 596 20.25 -18.13 29.28
C HIS A 596 19.63 -17.68 30.59
N LEU A 597 18.68 -18.43 31.10
CA LEU A 597 18.11 -18.24 32.43
C LEU A 597 18.44 -19.45 33.30
N LYS A 598 19.07 -19.20 34.45
CA LYS A 598 19.32 -20.21 35.48
C LYS A 598 18.25 -20.08 36.54
N ALA A 599 17.46 -21.13 36.76
CA ALA A 599 16.44 -21.19 37.82
C ALA A 599 16.73 -22.31 38.83
N HIS A 600 16.33 -22.08 40.08
CA HIS A 600 16.36 -23.05 41.17
C HIS A 600 15.05 -22.97 41.97
N TYR A 601 14.54 -24.12 42.43
CA TYR A 601 13.39 -24.20 43.33
C TYR A 601 13.84 -24.65 44.72
N ALA A 602 13.51 -23.85 45.72
CA ALA A 602 13.77 -24.15 47.11
C ALA A 602 12.44 -24.41 47.84
N PRO A 603 12.20 -25.61 48.37
CA PRO A 603 10.94 -25.97 48.98
C PRO A 603 10.79 -25.32 50.36
N GLU A 604 9.54 -25.09 50.74
CA GLU A 604 9.14 -24.35 51.94
C GLU A 604 9.54 -25.03 53.26
N TYR A 605 9.62 -26.36 53.29
CA TYR A 605 9.99 -27.11 54.49
C TYR A 605 11.46 -26.93 54.95
N ARG A 606 12.31 -26.24 54.18
CA ARG A 606 13.68 -25.93 54.58
C ARG A 606 13.70 -24.69 55.49
N ALA A 607 14.24 -24.81 56.70
CA ALA A 607 14.34 -23.70 57.65
C ALA A 607 15.17 -22.50 57.14
N SER A 608 16.07 -22.72 56.17
CA SER A 608 16.81 -21.65 55.48
C SER A 608 15.97 -20.90 54.43
N VAL A 609 14.78 -21.41 54.08
CA VAL A 609 13.90 -20.88 53.04
C VAL A 609 12.68 -20.20 53.64
N ALA A 610 12.05 -20.81 54.65
CA ALA A 610 10.82 -20.29 55.25
C ALA A 610 10.82 -20.36 56.77
N SER A 611 10.27 -19.31 57.39
CA SER A 611 9.87 -19.27 58.79
C SER A 611 8.40 -18.91 58.91
N TYR A 612 7.73 -19.44 59.93
CA TYR A 612 6.27 -19.38 60.07
C TYR A 612 5.86 -18.88 61.45
N SER A 613 4.75 -18.15 61.52
CA SER A 613 4.04 -17.89 62.76
C SER A 613 3.38 -19.18 63.31
N ARG A 614 2.74 -19.14 64.49
CA ARG A 614 2.11 -20.33 65.08
C ARG A 614 0.85 -20.77 64.31
N GLY A 615 0.55 -22.08 64.29
CA GLY A 615 -0.70 -22.61 63.72
C GLY A 615 -0.67 -22.98 62.23
N TRP A 616 0.50 -23.00 61.61
CA TRP A 616 0.68 -23.59 60.27
C TRP A 616 0.85 -25.12 60.36
N HIS A 617 0.39 -25.84 59.34
CA HIS A 617 0.52 -27.29 59.25
C HIS A 617 0.82 -27.74 57.80
N SER A 618 1.52 -28.87 57.64
CA SER A 618 1.92 -29.37 56.32
C SER A 618 0.91 -30.36 55.75
N VAL A 619 0.37 -30.05 54.57
CA VAL A 619 -0.63 -30.86 53.87
C VAL A 619 0.01 -31.50 52.63
N ARG A 620 -0.22 -32.81 52.42
CA ARG A 620 0.13 -33.44 51.13
C ARG A 620 -0.86 -32.97 50.06
N GLN A 621 -0.37 -32.37 48.98
CA GLN A 621 -1.22 -31.87 47.90
C GLN A 621 -0.72 -32.38 46.55
N SER A 622 -1.58 -33.06 45.80
CA SER A 622 -1.27 -33.47 44.43
C SER A 622 -1.02 -32.23 43.57
N GLY A 623 0.06 -32.22 42.80
CA GLY A 623 0.51 -31.06 42.03
C GLY A 623 1.35 -30.03 42.81
N ALA A 624 1.68 -30.28 44.08
CA ALA A 624 2.72 -29.54 44.78
C ALA A 624 4.12 -29.87 44.22
N LEU A 625 5.01 -28.90 44.07
CA LEU A 625 6.36 -29.11 43.51
C LEU A 625 7.26 -29.85 44.52
N GLY A 626 7.07 -29.58 45.81
CA GLY A 626 7.68 -30.34 46.92
C GLY A 626 6.84 -31.54 47.38
N GLY A 627 5.70 -31.83 46.74
CA GLY A 627 4.73 -32.85 47.16
C GLY A 627 3.90 -32.50 48.41
N ARG A 628 4.16 -31.36 49.04
CA ARG A 628 3.43 -30.81 50.18
C ARG A 628 3.27 -29.30 50.04
N VAL A 629 2.35 -28.74 50.82
CA VAL A 629 2.22 -27.30 51.04
C VAL A 629 2.08 -27.03 52.53
N MET A 630 2.73 -25.96 53.03
CA MET A 630 2.48 -25.42 54.35
C MET A 630 1.26 -24.51 54.31
N VAL A 631 0.24 -24.85 55.12
CA VAL A 631 -1.08 -24.21 55.10
C VAL A 631 -1.39 -23.51 56.42
N SER A 632 -2.01 -22.33 56.33
CA SER A 632 -2.70 -21.66 57.42
C SER A 632 -4.14 -21.35 57.05
N THR A 633 -5.05 -21.57 58.00
CA THR A 633 -6.48 -21.25 57.90
C THR A 633 -6.88 -20.05 58.76
N LEU A 634 -5.92 -19.42 59.45
CA LEU A 634 -6.17 -18.34 60.40
C LEU A 634 -5.72 -16.99 59.85
N ARG A 635 -6.57 -15.97 60.05
CA ARG A 635 -6.28 -14.58 59.67
C ARG A 635 -5.10 -14.03 60.46
N GLY A 636 -4.29 -13.19 59.84
CA GLY A 636 -3.11 -12.56 60.45
C GLY A 636 -1.87 -13.46 60.54
N GLN A 637 -2.00 -14.78 60.33
CA GLN A 637 -0.85 -15.66 60.27
C GLN A 637 0.02 -15.33 59.04
N SER A 638 1.33 -15.48 59.20
CA SER A 638 2.31 -15.10 58.19
C SER A 638 3.46 -16.09 58.07
N ALA A 639 4.09 -16.08 56.91
CA ALA A 639 5.35 -16.75 56.65
C ALA A 639 6.34 -15.73 56.08
N ALA A 640 7.60 -15.77 56.52
CA ALA A 640 8.70 -15.02 55.93
C ALA A 640 9.55 -15.98 55.10
N LEU A 641 9.78 -15.62 53.83
CA LEU A 641 10.45 -16.43 52.83
C LEU A 641 11.75 -15.75 52.41
N HIS A 642 12.88 -16.42 52.58
CA HIS A 642 14.21 -15.90 52.29
C HIS A 642 14.66 -16.40 50.91
N ILE A 643 14.95 -15.47 50.00
CA ILE A 643 15.26 -15.77 48.60
C ILE A 643 16.45 -14.93 48.17
N THR A 644 17.47 -15.55 47.56
CA THR A 644 18.55 -14.81 46.90
C THR A 644 18.44 -14.99 45.40
N GLY A 645 18.40 -13.90 44.64
CA GLY A 645 18.17 -13.95 43.19
C GLY A 645 18.10 -12.57 42.55
N ARG A 646 18.41 -12.50 41.26
CA ARG A 646 18.16 -11.33 40.39
C ARG A 646 16.70 -11.25 39.96
N SER A 647 16.02 -12.38 39.88
CA SER A 647 14.55 -12.45 39.90
C SER A 647 14.12 -13.50 40.92
N ILE A 648 13.05 -13.22 41.65
CA ILE A 648 12.51 -14.08 42.72
C ILE A 648 11.03 -14.34 42.47
N GLY A 649 10.54 -15.49 42.93
CA GLY A 649 9.13 -15.83 42.87
C GLY A 649 8.68 -16.67 44.06
N VAL A 650 7.42 -16.49 44.46
CA VAL A 650 6.80 -17.22 45.57
C VAL A 650 5.68 -18.12 45.05
N LEU A 651 5.76 -19.41 45.41
CA LEU A 651 4.79 -20.42 45.01
C LEU A 651 3.68 -20.54 46.05
N LEU A 652 2.49 -20.07 45.68
CA LEU A 652 1.29 -20.12 46.51
C LEU A 652 0.26 -21.06 45.90
N ALA A 653 -0.46 -21.77 46.77
CA ALA A 653 -1.62 -22.56 46.36
C ALA A 653 -2.82 -21.65 46.09
N ARG A 654 -3.48 -21.89 44.96
CA ARG A 654 -4.69 -21.21 44.50
C ARG A 654 -5.81 -22.23 44.34
N GLY A 655 -7.03 -21.94 44.78
CA GLY A 655 -8.17 -22.86 44.66
C GLY A 655 -9.38 -22.45 45.50
N PRO A 656 -10.44 -23.29 45.59
CA PRO A 656 -11.73 -22.87 46.12
C PRO A 656 -11.73 -22.46 47.61
N ALA A 657 -10.83 -23.06 48.40
CA ALA A 657 -10.69 -22.78 49.83
C ALA A 657 -9.70 -21.65 50.15
N TYR A 658 -8.99 -21.11 49.15
CA TYR A 658 -7.91 -20.13 49.36
C TYR A 658 -8.41 -18.68 49.25
N GLY A 659 -7.86 -17.81 50.11
CA GLY A 659 -8.35 -16.44 50.32
C GLY A 659 -7.44 -15.33 49.80
N ALA A 660 -7.65 -14.12 50.33
CA ALA A 660 -6.80 -12.96 50.04
C ALA A 660 -5.56 -12.93 50.95
N VAL A 661 -4.43 -12.49 50.40
CA VAL A 661 -3.15 -12.38 51.12
C VAL A 661 -2.46 -11.06 50.82
N ALA A 662 -1.78 -10.49 51.82
CA ALA A 662 -0.85 -9.38 51.62
C ALA A 662 0.56 -9.93 51.40
N VAL A 663 1.27 -9.39 50.42
CA VAL A 663 2.68 -9.68 50.19
C VAL A 663 3.50 -8.45 50.56
N TYR A 664 4.53 -8.67 51.36
CA TYR A 664 5.54 -7.69 51.72
C TYR A 664 6.88 -8.14 51.15
N LEU A 665 7.63 -7.23 50.54
CA LEU A 665 9.02 -7.43 50.13
C LEU A 665 9.88 -6.51 51.00
N ASP A 666 10.88 -7.07 51.68
CA ASP A 666 11.85 -6.34 52.51
C ASP A 666 11.19 -5.37 53.50
N GLY A 667 10.09 -5.81 54.10
CA GLY A 667 9.29 -5.05 55.07
C GLY A 667 8.15 -4.23 54.49
N HIS A 668 8.20 -3.83 53.22
CA HIS A 668 7.21 -2.97 52.56
C HIS A 668 6.11 -3.78 51.87
N ARG A 669 4.83 -3.38 52.02
CA ARG A 669 3.70 -4.07 51.36
C ARG A 669 3.70 -3.75 49.87
N VAL A 670 3.87 -4.79 49.04
CA VAL A 670 4.02 -4.68 47.57
C VAL A 670 2.85 -5.25 46.78
N ALA A 671 2.01 -6.10 47.37
CA ALA A 671 0.82 -6.61 46.70
C ALA A 671 -0.29 -7.02 47.67
N THR A 672 -1.51 -7.12 47.12
CA THR A 672 -2.59 -7.92 47.68
C THR A 672 -3.01 -8.91 46.60
N LEU A 673 -3.00 -10.20 46.90
CA LEU A 673 -3.31 -11.27 45.94
C LEU A 673 -4.58 -11.98 46.38
N ASN A 674 -5.47 -12.28 45.43
CA ASN A 674 -6.61 -13.16 45.65
C ASN A 674 -6.25 -14.57 45.14
N LEU A 675 -6.15 -15.54 46.07
CA LEU A 675 -5.82 -16.93 45.76
C LEU A 675 -7.06 -17.80 45.54
N HIS A 676 -8.27 -17.22 45.51
CA HIS A 676 -9.46 -17.95 45.14
C HIS A 676 -9.43 -18.37 43.66
N GLY A 677 -10.01 -19.53 43.37
CA GLY A 677 -10.17 -20.03 42.01
C GLY A 677 -10.93 -21.36 41.96
N PRO A 678 -11.52 -21.73 40.81
CA PRO A 678 -12.39 -22.91 40.71
C PRO A 678 -11.64 -24.25 40.77
N ARG A 679 -10.31 -24.25 40.67
CA ARG A 679 -9.46 -25.47 40.68
C ARG A 679 -8.22 -25.25 41.52
N SER A 680 -7.83 -26.27 42.27
CA SER A 680 -6.57 -26.30 43.03
C SER A 680 -5.37 -26.36 42.07
N THR A 681 -4.51 -25.35 42.14
CA THR A 681 -3.28 -25.22 41.33
C THR A 681 -2.17 -24.57 42.16
N LEU A 682 -0.91 -24.78 41.79
CA LEU A 682 0.16 -23.90 42.24
C LEU A 682 0.39 -22.76 41.27
N GLN A 683 0.55 -21.57 41.83
CA GLN A 683 0.83 -20.34 41.11
C GLN A 683 2.16 -19.79 41.60
N LEU A 684 3.04 -19.40 40.67
CA LEU A 684 4.09 -18.42 40.98
C LEU A 684 3.36 -17.08 41.14
N ALA A 685 2.81 -16.85 42.33
CA ALA A 685 1.73 -15.89 42.56
C ALA A 685 2.27 -14.46 42.76
N TYR A 686 3.50 -14.36 43.25
CA TYR A 686 4.28 -13.13 43.31
C TYR A 686 5.62 -13.35 42.63
N THR A 687 6.09 -12.35 41.90
CA THR A 687 7.43 -12.29 41.29
C THR A 687 7.97 -10.86 41.40
N ALA A 688 9.29 -10.73 41.54
CA ALA A 688 10.02 -9.47 41.51
C ALA A 688 11.36 -9.64 40.77
N THR A 689 11.91 -8.55 40.24
CA THR A 689 13.17 -8.53 39.49
C THR A 689 13.98 -7.31 39.91
N PHE A 690 15.29 -7.48 40.01
CA PHE A 690 16.26 -6.52 40.54
C PHE A 690 17.42 -6.36 39.55
N GLY A 691 18.15 -5.24 39.62
CA GLY A 691 19.35 -5.05 38.78
C GLY A 691 20.51 -5.96 39.21
N THR A 692 20.66 -6.16 40.51
CA THR A 692 21.70 -6.97 41.14
C THR A 692 21.18 -8.33 41.61
N TYR A 693 22.09 -9.28 41.80
CA TYR A 693 21.78 -10.55 42.47
C TYR A 693 21.92 -10.34 43.98
N SER A 694 20.80 -10.27 44.69
CA SER A 694 20.74 -9.91 46.12
C SER A 694 19.82 -10.80 46.92
N ALA A 695 19.95 -10.76 48.26
CA ALA A 695 19.09 -11.46 49.20
C ALA A 695 17.88 -10.59 49.56
N HIS A 696 16.69 -11.20 49.59
CA HIS A 696 15.41 -10.55 49.85
C HIS A 696 14.56 -11.41 50.79
N THR A 697 13.69 -10.77 51.57
CA THR A 697 12.70 -11.43 52.43
C THR A 697 11.30 -11.08 51.97
N VAL A 698 10.56 -12.08 51.47
CA VAL A 698 9.15 -11.95 51.10
C VAL A 698 8.27 -12.47 52.24
N ARG A 699 7.54 -11.58 52.93
CA ARG A 699 6.58 -11.97 53.97
C ARG A 699 5.16 -12.00 53.40
N VAL A 700 4.50 -13.16 53.48
CA VAL A 700 3.11 -13.35 53.03
C VAL A 700 2.20 -13.46 54.25
N VAL A 701 1.11 -12.71 54.29
CA VAL A 701 0.16 -12.63 55.43
C VAL A 701 -1.25 -12.99 54.98
N ASN A 702 -1.90 -13.91 55.68
CA ASN A 702 -3.30 -14.30 55.41
C ASN A 702 -4.27 -13.18 55.85
N LEU A 703 -5.01 -12.59 54.91
CA LEU A 703 -5.95 -11.49 55.21
C LEU A 703 -7.38 -11.98 55.49
N THR A 704 -7.71 -13.22 55.15
CA THR A 704 -9.08 -13.74 55.20
C THR A 704 -9.30 -14.68 56.39
N GLY A 705 -8.64 -15.84 56.43
CA GLY A 705 -8.91 -16.91 57.39
C GLY A 705 -10.28 -17.59 57.24
N GLY A 706 -10.51 -18.66 58.01
CA GLY A 706 -11.72 -19.49 57.93
C GLY A 706 -11.73 -20.44 56.72
N ALA A 707 -12.83 -21.19 56.55
CA ALA A 707 -12.94 -22.32 55.61
C ALA A 707 -12.82 -21.99 54.10
N ARG A 708 -12.82 -20.69 53.74
CA ARG A 708 -12.56 -20.19 52.37
C ARG A 708 -11.44 -19.15 52.33
N GLY A 709 -10.67 -19.05 53.42
CA GLY A 709 -9.59 -18.08 53.60
C GLY A 709 -8.24 -18.74 53.88
N HIS A 710 -7.95 -19.87 53.26
CA HIS A 710 -6.67 -20.55 53.42
C HIS A 710 -5.55 -19.79 52.70
N LEU A 711 -4.32 -19.91 53.22
CA LEU A 711 -3.08 -19.55 52.55
C LEU A 711 -2.19 -20.80 52.56
N GLY A 712 -1.75 -21.25 51.38
CA GLY A 712 -0.83 -22.38 51.21
C GLY A 712 0.44 -21.94 50.48
N ILE A 713 1.59 -22.39 50.96
CA ILE A 713 2.93 -22.09 50.43
C ILE A 713 3.60 -23.41 50.04
N ASP A 714 4.15 -23.50 48.84
CA ASP A 714 4.92 -24.65 48.33
C ASP A 714 6.44 -24.39 48.32
N GLY A 715 6.85 -23.12 48.25
CA GLY A 715 8.25 -22.73 48.30
C GLY A 715 8.53 -21.48 47.50
N VAL A 716 9.79 -21.35 47.08
CA VAL A 716 10.30 -20.19 46.36
C VAL A 716 11.10 -20.60 45.15
N VAL A 717 11.20 -19.69 44.19
CA VAL A 717 12.00 -19.83 42.98
C VAL A 717 12.96 -18.66 42.92
N SER A 718 14.23 -18.94 42.67
CA SER A 718 15.26 -17.93 42.40
C SER A 718 15.73 -18.03 40.95
N GLN A 719 16.17 -16.89 40.41
CA GLN A 719 16.85 -16.74 39.13
C GLN A 719 18.20 -16.06 39.38
N ALA A 720 19.27 -16.63 38.84
CA ALA A 720 20.61 -16.01 38.83
C ALA A 720 20.77 -15.06 37.64
#